data_AF-A0A067C417-F1
#
_entry.id   AF-A0A067C417-F1
#
_cell.length_a   1.000
_cell.length_b   1.000
_cell.length_c   1.000
_cell.angle_alpha   90.00
_cell.angle_beta   90.00
_cell.angle_gamma   90.00
#
_symmetry.space_group_name_H-M   'P 1'
#
loop_
_entity.id
_entity.type
_entity.pdbx_description
1 polymer ?
#
loop_
_entity_poly.entity_id
_entity_poly.type
_entity_poly.pdbx_seq_one_letter_code
_entity_poly.pdbx_strand_id
1 'polypeptide(L)'
;MASQPQFVPLAPRRHRLTPLAAWLWLGGSLAAGVWYLTLLAPHFANDLWWAHYNTSGSQAFLIDATNALLESQSVDILAVTIAKSYATDVTYTTRHPTYASRLLLTSLTSLKFAIANLRNTSAAYALWLPTQFCYVDFGKVWEMAQTDARQARCAAKYTANGAVYLETVLRNVESWSSFLELYGGDGNIFTIGLQLALQESATGYAWLDATANVSTSIADEAKLWRSAGLSYFKLQWQNSVLSGVTETMGVVNALGVRQPISLKQESQSAGPWTSQIFNGYLYNNLYMLVSGCNASLIRSSSLHFTKVPCLYLQPPVFESLLGLSDANGRYVDQTGVIHDRLGAFSSVDMWVLPVPATLHALVDSAQIVLADMLASNATLAAAYVALRGGALMPTPPAFRGAYVYYGGNPLCLHGLAQTYVQASFATTDTCNTPLPLTIQVSVAAALWGLRLTAPTTIEDICLNDTACLDLLAPMHHLASDLPNGTSLAARRDLEALDISLVQLASDASQINYTLLRQPLLARSFAFFGWVLLSDWVLGVREVVSFEGDNATLVLISEAYDTTSTDPSATTVGRATTVVFYLVVYVSVILVVVAVACSFFGLLHRADPRHLVVFHRVAGATWVGRPLLFLRGASAIVLLSTAPMALTTSFGLSRFAHAPRGFLEVAVLASEATWITYVISEVALLVPLARPHATGHLSAGVVWALYVSLEMTFPVEIQTQLHQVCTVQSMYHQLQCTSATVTIGSYARACWLLLLPVLVVPMTVLVMGIADRHRPSAPASNDVQLSCRVASRWLVPRRARHL
;
A
#
# COMPACT_ATOMS: atom_id res chain seq x y z
N MET A 1 50.38 -31.28 86.02
CA MET A 1 50.56 -31.43 84.56
C MET A 1 49.40 -32.26 84.04
N ALA A 2 48.45 -31.62 83.36
CA ALA A 2 47.34 -32.28 82.67
C ALA A 2 47.15 -31.55 81.33
N SER A 3 47.30 -32.29 80.24
CA SER A 3 47.22 -31.84 78.84
C SER A 3 45.75 -31.70 78.42
N GLN A 4 45.36 -30.50 77.99
CA GLN A 4 44.07 -30.25 77.34
C GLN A 4 44.10 -30.63 75.85
N PRO A 5 42.97 -31.05 75.26
CA PRO A 5 42.87 -31.40 73.84
C PRO A 5 42.70 -30.14 72.95
N GLN A 6 43.38 -30.13 71.81
CA GLN A 6 43.23 -29.11 70.77
C GLN A 6 41.90 -29.30 70.01
N PHE A 7 41.00 -28.31 70.10
CA PHE A 7 39.85 -28.18 69.22
C PHE A 7 40.29 -27.72 67.83
N VAL A 8 40.00 -28.50 66.80
CA VAL A 8 40.07 -28.07 65.40
C VAL A 8 38.79 -27.27 65.09
N PRO A 9 38.85 -25.99 64.70
CA PRO A 9 37.66 -25.26 64.31
C PRO A 9 37.17 -25.75 62.93
N LEU A 10 35.93 -26.24 62.87
CA LEU A 10 35.20 -26.43 61.63
C LEU A 10 35.04 -25.08 60.91
N ALA A 11 35.60 -24.96 59.71
CA ALA A 11 35.49 -23.76 58.89
C ALA A 11 34.00 -23.40 58.62
N PRO A 12 33.60 -22.12 58.73
CA PRO A 12 32.20 -21.73 58.63
C PRO A 12 31.64 -21.92 57.22
N ARG A 13 30.44 -22.52 57.11
CA ARG A 13 29.66 -22.76 55.87
C ARG A 13 29.57 -21.57 54.90
N ARG A 14 29.71 -20.32 55.38
CA ARG A 14 29.71 -19.08 54.56
C ARG A 14 30.92 -18.95 53.61
N HIS A 15 32.05 -19.61 53.88
CA HIS A 15 33.24 -19.55 53.00
C HIS A 15 33.19 -20.48 51.78
N ARG A 16 32.30 -21.49 51.76
CA ARG A 16 32.12 -22.42 50.62
C ARG A 16 31.04 -21.98 49.63
N LEU A 17 30.08 -21.15 50.06
CA LEU A 17 29.00 -20.63 49.21
C LEU A 17 29.48 -19.58 48.21
N THR A 18 30.51 -18.81 48.56
CA THR A 18 31.09 -17.75 47.71
C THR A 18 31.80 -18.27 46.45
N PRO A 19 32.64 -19.32 46.49
CA PRO A 19 33.28 -19.83 45.29
C PRO A 19 32.31 -20.55 44.35
N LEU A 20 31.36 -21.33 44.88
CA LEU A 20 30.31 -21.98 44.07
C LEU A 20 29.46 -20.93 43.33
N ALA A 21 29.09 -19.84 44.01
CA ALA A 21 28.33 -18.75 43.39
C ALA A 21 29.10 -18.06 42.25
N ALA A 22 30.42 -17.91 42.36
CA ALA A 22 31.24 -17.31 41.30
C ALA A 22 31.32 -18.23 40.05
N TRP A 23 31.43 -19.55 40.26
CA TRP A 23 31.37 -20.54 39.17
C TRP A 23 30.01 -20.59 38.50
N LEU A 24 28.93 -20.58 39.28
CA LEU A 24 27.55 -20.53 38.77
C LEU A 24 27.29 -19.22 38.02
N TRP A 25 27.82 -18.09 38.50
CA TRP A 25 27.72 -16.81 37.81
C TRP A 25 28.44 -16.83 36.46
N LEU A 26 29.66 -17.38 36.40
CA LEU A 26 30.42 -17.46 35.14
C LEU A 26 29.71 -18.40 34.15
N GLY A 27 29.32 -19.60 34.60
CA GLY A 27 28.60 -20.56 33.75
C GLY A 27 27.26 -20.02 33.27
N GLY A 28 26.46 -19.43 34.18
CA GLY A 28 25.16 -18.85 33.85
C GLY A 28 25.24 -17.65 32.92
N SER A 29 26.23 -16.76 33.10
CA SER A 29 26.43 -15.61 32.22
C SER A 29 26.94 -15.98 30.83
N LEU A 30 27.79 -17.01 30.71
CA LEU A 30 28.18 -17.55 29.40
C LEU A 30 27.02 -18.27 28.72
N ALA A 31 26.23 -19.05 29.47
CA ALA A 31 25.03 -19.70 28.94
C ALA A 31 24.01 -18.66 28.45
N ALA A 32 23.79 -17.58 29.20
CA ALA A 32 22.96 -16.45 28.78
C ALA A 32 23.52 -15.78 27.51
N GLY A 33 24.84 -15.60 27.40
CA GLY A 33 25.47 -15.03 26.21
C GLY A 33 25.42 -15.92 24.96
N VAL A 34 25.35 -17.24 25.13
CA VAL A 34 25.07 -18.20 24.06
C VAL A 34 23.58 -18.20 23.72
N TRP A 35 22.70 -18.15 24.73
CA TRP A 35 21.25 -18.04 24.51
C TRP A 35 20.88 -16.75 23.77
N TYR A 36 21.57 -15.64 24.03
CA TYR A 36 21.45 -14.41 23.27
C TYR A 36 21.64 -14.60 21.75
N LEU A 37 22.56 -15.48 21.32
CA LEU A 37 22.74 -15.76 19.89
C LEU A 37 21.46 -16.33 19.27
N THR A 38 20.70 -17.14 20.00
CA THR A 38 19.42 -17.67 19.53
C THR A 38 18.34 -16.60 19.44
N LEU A 39 18.38 -15.59 20.32
CA LEU A 39 17.50 -14.42 20.25
C LEU A 39 17.90 -13.47 19.12
N LEU A 40 19.20 -13.36 18.83
CA LEU A 40 19.75 -12.42 17.83
C LEU A 40 19.61 -12.93 16.39
N ALA A 41 19.83 -14.23 16.18
CA ALA A 41 19.82 -14.88 14.87
C ALA A 41 18.59 -14.54 14.00
N PRO A 42 17.34 -14.66 14.49
CA PRO A 42 16.16 -14.40 13.64
C PRO A 42 16.04 -12.93 13.21
N HIS A 43 16.52 -11.98 14.02
CA HIS A 43 16.48 -10.56 13.68
C HIS A 43 17.55 -10.19 12.63
N PHE A 44 18.78 -10.68 12.78
CA PHE A 44 19.89 -10.36 11.87
C PHE A 44 19.94 -11.23 10.60
N ALA A 45 18.91 -12.05 10.36
CA ALA A 45 18.73 -12.77 9.10
C ALA A 45 18.35 -11.84 7.92
N ASN A 46 17.96 -10.60 8.21
CA ASN A 46 17.59 -9.58 7.24
C ASN A 46 18.02 -8.18 7.68
N ASP A 47 18.14 -7.28 6.71
CA ASP A 47 18.59 -5.90 6.92
C ASP A 47 17.54 -4.98 7.57
N LEU A 48 16.30 -5.45 7.75
CA LEU A 48 15.27 -4.75 8.52
C LEU A 48 15.41 -4.96 10.04
N TRP A 49 16.22 -5.94 10.47
CA TRP A 49 16.29 -6.41 11.85
C TRP A 49 14.95 -6.89 12.44
N TRP A 50 14.07 -7.38 11.55
CA TRP A 50 12.76 -7.89 11.91
C TRP A 50 12.80 -9.41 12.00
N ALA A 51 12.58 -9.96 13.20
CA ALA A 51 12.56 -11.41 13.41
C ALA A 51 11.62 -12.13 12.45
N HIS A 52 12.10 -13.22 11.85
CA HIS A 52 11.34 -14.10 10.97
C HIS A 52 10.73 -13.42 9.73
N TYR A 53 11.21 -12.22 9.37
CA TYR A 53 10.77 -11.55 8.16
C TYR A 53 11.24 -12.29 6.91
N ASN A 54 10.29 -12.65 6.05
CA ASN A 54 10.51 -13.33 4.78
C ASN A 54 9.62 -12.72 3.69
N THR A 55 9.92 -13.05 2.43
CA THR A 55 9.17 -12.53 1.28
C THR A 55 7.78 -13.15 1.20
N SER A 56 7.66 -14.48 1.28
CA SER A 56 6.38 -15.18 1.10
C SER A 56 5.38 -15.02 2.26
N GLY A 57 5.87 -14.74 3.47
CA GLY A 57 5.03 -14.60 4.67
C GLY A 57 4.81 -13.15 5.05
N SER A 58 5.73 -12.61 5.83
CA SER A 58 5.62 -11.29 6.46
C SER A 58 5.53 -10.15 5.44
N GLN A 59 6.33 -10.19 4.37
CA GLN A 59 6.31 -9.15 3.33
C GLN A 59 5.03 -9.21 2.50
N ALA A 60 4.63 -10.39 2.04
CA ALA A 60 3.41 -10.54 1.26
C ALA A 60 2.17 -10.11 2.06
N PHE A 61 2.10 -10.46 3.35
CA PHE A 61 1.04 -9.97 4.24
C PHE A 61 1.12 -8.45 4.43
N LEU A 62 2.31 -7.90 4.67
CA LEU A 62 2.53 -6.47 4.83
C LEU A 62 2.09 -5.68 3.58
N ILE A 63 2.34 -6.20 2.37
CA ILE A 63 1.88 -5.60 1.12
C ILE A 63 0.35 -5.59 1.05
N ASP A 64 -0.30 -6.74 1.23
CA ASP A 64 -1.76 -6.83 1.15
C ASP A 64 -2.44 -5.99 2.25
N ALA A 65 -1.89 -6.00 3.47
CA ALA A 65 -2.41 -5.20 4.59
C ALA A 65 -2.24 -3.70 4.34
N THR A 66 -1.11 -3.27 3.80
CA THR A 66 -0.91 -1.86 3.46
C THR A 66 -1.81 -1.42 2.30
N ASN A 67 -2.03 -2.28 1.30
CA ASN A 67 -2.99 -2.01 0.23
C ASN A 67 -4.42 -1.88 0.79
N ALA A 68 -4.82 -2.75 1.71
CA ALA A 68 -6.11 -2.64 2.40
C ALA A 68 -6.25 -1.32 3.16
N LEU A 69 -5.19 -0.84 3.82
CA LEU A 69 -5.18 0.47 4.50
C LEU A 69 -5.27 1.64 3.51
N LEU A 70 -4.62 1.56 2.35
CA LEU A 70 -4.72 2.59 1.30
C LEU A 70 -6.11 2.67 0.67
N GLU A 71 -6.91 1.62 0.81
CA GLU A 71 -8.27 1.52 0.28
C GLU A 71 -9.34 1.68 1.38
N SER A 72 -8.93 1.76 2.64
CA SER A 72 -9.76 1.94 3.84
C SER A 72 -9.54 3.33 4.46
N GLN A 73 -10.35 3.68 5.46
CA GLN A 73 -10.10 4.83 6.35
C GLN A 73 -9.23 4.49 7.57
N SER A 74 -8.89 3.22 7.79
CA SER A 74 -8.03 2.80 8.90
C SER A 74 -6.56 3.17 8.67
N VAL A 75 -5.84 3.45 9.74
CA VAL A 75 -4.40 3.75 9.72
C VAL A 75 -3.59 2.69 10.47
N ASP A 76 -4.23 1.85 11.29
CA ASP A 76 -3.54 0.84 12.08
C ASP A 76 -3.45 -0.50 11.34
N ILE A 77 -2.21 -0.96 11.10
CA ILE A 77 -1.93 -2.21 10.42
C ILE A 77 -2.25 -3.45 11.28
N LEU A 78 -2.29 -3.30 12.61
CA LEU A 78 -2.62 -4.40 13.52
C LEU A 78 -4.11 -4.71 13.55
N ALA A 79 -4.95 -3.75 13.11
CA ALA A 79 -6.38 -3.95 12.93
C ALA A 79 -6.73 -4.74 11.67
N VAL A 80 -5.79 -4.87 10.72
CA VAL A 80 -6.04 -5.53 9.43
C VAL A 80 -5.97 -7.04 9.58
N THR A 81 -7.04 -7.71 9.16
CA THR A 81 -7.15 -9.17 9.12
C THR A 81 -7.50 -9.62 7.71
N ILE A 82 -6.74 -10.58 7.16
CA ILE A 82 -6.92 -11.04 5.78
C ILE A 82 -7.23 -12.54 5.76
N ALA A 83 -8.30 -12.92 5.05
CA ALA A 83 -8.69 -14.31 4.84
C ALA A 83 -7.84 -14.99 3.74
N LYS A 84 -6.55 -15.14 4.03
CA LYS A 84 -5.54 -15.72 3.13
C LYS A 84 -4.40 -16.32 3.94
N SER A 85 -3.85 -17.43 3.48
CA SER A 85 -2.65 -18.03 4.09
C SER A 85 -1.38 -17.43 3.49
N TYR A 86 -0.43 -17.11 4.37
CA TYR A 86 0.91 -16.63 4.02
C TYR A 86 2.00 -17.59 4.54
N ALA A 87 1.63 -18.84 4.80
CA ALA A 87 2.53 -19.86 5.34
C ALA A 87 3.23 -20.69 4.24
N THR A 88 3.05 -20.36 2.97
CA THR A 88 3.60 -21.09 1.81
C THR A 88 4.98 -20.56 1.41
N ASP A 89 5.74 -21.37 0.67
CA ASP A 89 7.08 -20.99 0.17
C ASP A 89 7.04 -19.83 -0.82
N VAL A 90 5.93 -19.71 -1.56
CA VAL A 90 5.63 -18.63 -2.48
C VAL A 90 4.22 -18.14 -2.19
N THR A 91 4.05 -16.83 -2.10
CA THR A 91 2.75 -16.18 -1.93
C THR A 91 2.64 -15.04 -2.90
N TYR A 92 1.50 -14.98 -3.58
CA TYR A 92 1.15 -13.92 -4.52
C TYR A 92 0.31 -12.89 -3.80
N THR A 93 0.66 -11.61 -3.88
CA THR A 93 -0.14 -10.52 -3.33
C THR A 93 -1.41 -10.32 -4.15
N THR A 94 -2.43 -9.70 -3.55
CA THR A 94 -3.68 -9.40 -4.26
C THR A 94 -3.43 -8.28 -5.27
N ARG A 95 -3.93 -8.46 -6.49
CA ARG A 95 -3.84 -7.44 -7.54
C ARG A 95 -5.01 -6.46 -7.41
N HIS A 96 -4.76 -5.18 -7.69
CA HIS A 96 -5.74 -4.09 -7.55
C HIS A 96 -5.99 -3.40 -8.92
N PRO A 97 -6.72 -4.07 -9.84
CA PRO A 97 -6.78 -3.70 -11.25
C PRO A 97 -7.40 -2.31 -11.52
N THR A 98 -8.33 -1.85 -10.68
CA THR A 98 -8.99 -0.55 -10.85
C THR A 98 -8.25 0.61 -10.16
N TYR A 99 -7.21 0.31 -9.38
CA TYR A 99 -6.55 1.29 -8.51
C TYR A 99 -5.96 2.46 -9.28
N ALA A 100 -5.22 2.18 -10.36
CA ALA A 100 -4.58 3.19 -11.20
C ALA A 100 -5.63 4.12 -11.85
N SER A 101 -6.67 3.52 -12.45
CA SER A 101 -7.82 4.24 -13.05
C SER A 101 -8.50 5.14 -12.02
N ARG A 102 -8.89 4.58 -10.86
CA ARG A 102 -9.54 5.34 -9.78
C ARG A 102 -8.67 6.52 -9.33
N LEU A 103 -7.39 6.29 -9.10
CA LEU A 103 -6.47 7.32 -8.60
C LEU A 103 -6.30 8.46 -9.61
N LEU A 104 -6.06 8.14 -10.89
CA LEU A 104 -5.92 9.12 -11.98
C LEU A 104 -7.22 9.91 -12.23
N LEU A 105 -8.34 9.19 -12.28
CA LEU A 105 -9.60 9.75 -12.78
C LEU A 105 -10.46 10.38 -11.69
N THR A 106 -10.21 10.12 -10.40
CA THR A 106 -11.04 10.66 -9.31
C THR A 106 -10.23 11.47 -8.28
N SER A 107 -9.04 11.01 -7.90
CA SER A 107 -8.29 11.61 -6.79
C SER A 107 -7.24 12.65 -7.25
N LEU A 108 -6.50 12.36 -8.31
CA LEU A 108 -5.38 13.19 -8.78
C LEU A 108 -5.83 14.31 -9.73
N THR A 109 -6.85 15.07 -9.32
CA THR A 109 -7.53 16.07 -10.17
C THR A 109 -7.16 17.52 -9.85
N SER A 110 -6.21 17.76 -8.95
CA SER A 110 -5.85 19.13 -8.58
C SER A 110 -5.18 19.90 -9.73
N LEU A 111 -5.43 21.20 -9.84
CA LEU A 111 -4.88 22.02 -10.93
C LEU A 111 -3.35 22.02 -10.97
N LYS A 112 -2.69 22.12 -9.80
CA LYS A 112 -1.22 22.13 -9.73
C LYS A 112 -0.63 20.80 -10.20
N PHE A 113 -1.27 19.69 -9.85
CA PHE A 113 -0.89 18.37 -10.32
C PHE A 113 -1.04 18.28 -11.84
N ALA A 114 -2.17 18.72 -12.39
CA ALA A 114 -2.39 18.68 -13.84
C ALA A 114 -1.38 19.55 -14.60
N ILE A 115 -1.13 20.79 -14.17
CA ILE A 115 -0.15 21.69 -14.79
C ILE A 115 1.26 21.06 -14.79
N ALA A 116 1.68 20.50 -13.66
CA ALA A 116 2.99 19.87 -13.54
C ALA A 116 3.14 18.68 -14.50
N ASN A 117 2.12 17.83 -14.61
CA ASN A 117 2.18 16.64 -15.46
C ASN A 117 1.98 16.97 -16.95
N LEU A 118 1.15 17.95 -17.31
CA LEU A 118 1.01 18.43 -18.70
C LEU A 118 2.34 18.96 -19.24
N ARG A 119 3.06 19.78 -18.46
CA ARG A 119 4.39 20.30 -18.84
C ARG A 119 5.45 19.22 -18.99
N ASN A 120 5.23 18.07 -18.36
CA ASN A 120 6.12 16.90 -18.44
C ASN A 120 5.59 15.84 -19.43
N THR A 121 4.56 16.16 -20.22
CA THR A 121 3.99 15.29 -21.23
C THR A 121 4.54 15.69 -22.59
N SER A 122 5.08 14.71 -23.32
CA SER A 122 5.57 14.94 -24.68
C SER A 122 4.48 15.53 -25.58
N ALA A 123 4.86 16.44 -26.47
CA ALA A 123 3.95 17.04 -27.45
C ALA A 123 3.16 15.98 -28.25
N ALA A 124 3.72 14.78 -28.47
CA ALA A 124 3.07 13.66 -29.16
C ALA A 124 1.82 13.11 -28.47
N TYR A 125 1.57 13.44 -27.20
CA TYR A 125 0.38 13.03 -26.46
C TYR A 125 -0.61 14.18 -26.21
N ALA A 126 -0.31 15.41 -26.66
CA ALA A 126 -1.13 16.59 -26.37
C ALA A 126 -2.58 16.45 -26.88
N LEU A 127 -2.78 15.82 -28.04
CA LEU A 127 -4.10 15.60 -28.65
C LEU A 127 -4.71 14.23 -28.31
N TRP A 128 -4.01 13.40 -27.54
CA TRP A 128 -4.38 12.03 -27.15
C TRP A 128 -4.88 11.91 -25.71
N LEU A 129 -5.11 13.04 -25.04
CA LEU A 129 -5.62 13.05 -23.68
C LEU A 129 -7.05 12.47 -23.62
N PRO A 130 -7.35 11.60 -22.64
CA PRO A 130 -8.70 11.12 -22.34
C PRO A 130 -9.67 12.20 -21.92
N THR A 131 -10.09 13.04 -22.85
CA THR A 131 -11.07 14.10 -22.63
C THR A 131 -11.70 14.48 -23.95
N GLN A 132 -12.88 15.07 -23.87
CA GLN A 132 -13.55 15.67 -25.01
C GLN A 132 -13.65 17.17 -24.76
N PHE A 133 -12.92 17.95 -25.55
CA PHE A 133 -12.89 19.39 -25.40
C PHE A 133 -14.28 20.00 -25.69
N CYS A 134 -14.65 20.98 -24.87
CA CYS A 134 -15.85 21.79 -25.05
C CYS A 134 -15.50 23.18 -25.59
N TYR A 135 -14.31 23.68 -25.23
CA TYR A 135 -13.87 25.04 -25.56
C TYR A 135 -12.40 25.05 -25.97
N VAL A 136 -12.04 25.96 -26.88
CA VAL A 136 -10.63 26.26 -27.16
C VAL A 136 -10.03 27.05 -25.99
N ASP A 137 -10.71 28.09 -25.53
CA ASP A 137 -10.18 29.11 -24.62
C ASP A 137 -10.93 29.21 -23.28
N PHE A 138 -10.28 29.80 -22.28
CA PHE A 138 -10.90 30.06 -20.96
C PHE A 138 -12.13 30.97 -21.04
N GLY A 139 -12.16 31.89 -21.99
CA GLY A 139 -13.27 32.81 -22.24
C GLY A 139 -14.49 32.14 -22.88
N LYS A 140 -14.36 30.88 -23.33
CA LYS A 140 -15.41 30.10 -24.00
C LYS A 140 -15.90 30.78 -25.29
N VAL A 141 -15.04 31.57 -25.93
CA VAL A 141 -15.34 32.27 -27.18
C VAL A 141 -15.48 31.26 -28.32
N TRP A 142 -14.64 30.23 -28.32
CA TRP A 142 -14.68 29.20 -29.36
C TRP A 142 -15.12 27.86 -28.78
N GLU A 143 -16.35 27.47 -29.13
CA GLU A 143 -16.95 26.20 -28.77
C GLU A 143 -16.58 25.09 -29.75
N MET A 144 -16.43 23.85 -29.24
CA MET A 144 -15.90 22.71 -30.00
C MET A 144 -16.72 21.42 -29.92
N ALA A 145 -17.79 21.35 -29.12
CA ALA A 145 -18.53 20.10 -29.00
C ALA A 145 -19.24 19.70 -30.31
N GLN A 146 -19.25 18.40 -30.57
CA GLN A 146 -19.75 17.76 -31.79
C GLN A 146 -21.25 17.91 -31.98
N THR A 147 -22.00 18.03 -30.88
CA THR A 147 -23.45 18.20 -30.87
C THR A 147 -23.86 19.40 -30.01
N ASP A 148 -25.02 19.98 -30.33
CA ASP A 148 -25.57 21.10 -29.57
C ASP A 148 -25.94 20.70 -28.14
N ALA A 149 -26.47 19.48 -27.97
CA ALA A 149 -26.82 18.93 -26.67
C ALA A 149 -25.57 18.70 -25.80
N ARG A 150 -24.47 18.19 -26.37
CA ARG A 150 -23.20 18.09 -25.66
C ARG A 150 -22.65 19.46 -25.29
N GLN A 151 -22.72 20.45 -26.18
CA GLN A 151 -22.28 21.82 -25.88
C GLN A 151 -23.07 22.40 -24.70
N ALA A 152 -24.39 22.21 -24.67
CA ALA A 152 -25.24 22.61 -23.54
C ALA A 152 -24.87 21.87 -22.25
N ARG A 153 -24.58 20.57 -22.33
CA ARG A 153 -24.11 19.75 -21.18
C ARG A 153 -22.77 20.26 -20.65
N CYS A 154 -21.83 20.61 -21.52
CA CYS A 154 -20.55 21.24 -21.15
C CYS A 154 -20.76 22.51 -20.32
N ALA A 155 -21.64 23.41 -20.80
CA ALA A 155 -21.97 24.66 -20.13
C ALA A 155 -22.65 24.44 -18.77
N ALA A 156 -23.48 23.39 -18.64
CA ALA A 156 -24.21 23.09 -17.41
C ALA A 156 -23.37 22.36 -16.35
N LYS A 157 -22.47 21.46 -16.76
CA LYS A 157 -21.79 20.52 -15.84
C LYS A 157 -20.28 20.66 -15.75
N TYR A 158 -19.59 21.06 -16.83
CA TYR A 158 -18.14 20.85 -16.96
C TYR A 158 -17.30 22.13 -16.95
N THR A 159 -17.90 23.31 -16.82
CA THR A 159 -17.17 24.59 -16.90
C THR A 159 -16.08 24.75 -15.83
N ALA A 160 -16.18 24.04 -14.71
CA ALA A 160 -15.18 24.06 -13.65
C ALA A 160 -14.03 23.05 -13.86
N ASN A 161 -14.14 22.17 -14.87
CA ASN A 161 -13.15 21.16 -15.22
C ASN A 161 -12.15 21.72 -16.24
N GLY A 162 -10.90 21.90 -15.87
CA GLY A 162 -9.85 22.36 -16.79
C GLY A 162 -9.63 21.42 -17.98
N ALA A 163 -9.91 20.12 -17.84
CA ALA A 163 -9.67 19.14 -18.89
C ALA A 163 -10.56 19.30 -20.13
N VAL A 164 -11.64 20.10 -20.07
CA VAL A 164 -12.49 20.36 -21.25
C VAL A 164 -12.07 21.62 -22.03
N TYR A 165 -11.01 22.29 -21.61
CA TYR A 165 -10.46 23.50 -22.23
C TYR A 165 -9.13 23.18 -22.93
N LEU A 166 -9.07 23.35 -24.25
CA LEU A 166 -7.86 23.06 -25.02
C LEU A 166 -6.69 23.98 -24.61
N GLU A 167 -6.99 25.22 -24.23
CA GLU A 167 -6.02 26.19 -23.70
C GLU A 167 -5.22 25.65 -22.51
N THR A 168 -5.81 24.83 -21.64
CA THR A 168 -5.06 24.23 -20.52
C THR A 168 -3.92 23.35 -21.00
N VAL A 169 -4.14 22.62 -22.09
CA VAL A 169 -3.16 21.71 -22.67
C VAL A 169 -2.13 22.50 -23.47
N LEU A 170 -2.59 23.37 -24.36
CA LEU A 170 -1.73 24.12 -25.28
C LEU A 170 -0.81 25.13 -24.58
N ARG A 171 -1.23 25.72 -23.46
CA ARG A 171 -0.36 26.58 -22.64
C ARG A 171 0.70 25.80 -21.86
N ASN A 172 0.56 24.48 -21.78
CA ASN A 172 1.40 23.61 -20.95
C ASN A 172 2.02 22.46 -21.76
N VAL A 173 2.03 22.53 -23.10
CA VAL A 173 2.83 21.59 -23.89
C VAL A 173 4.31 21.84 -23.60
N GLU A 174 5.10 20.76 -23.61
CA GLU A 174 6.55 20.83 -23.39
C GLU A 174 7.24 21.84 -24.32
N SER A 175 6.86 21.82 -25.60
CA SER A 175 7.37 22.74 -26.62
C SER A 175 6.30 23.04 -27.67
N TRP A 176 6.03 24.33 -27.87
CA TRP A 176 5.11 24.80 -28.91
C TRP A 176 5.62 24.47 -30.32
N SER A 177 6.93 24.57 -30.56
CA SER A 177 7.51 24.22 -31.86
C SER A 177 7.36 22.73 -32.17
N SER A 178 7.62 21.86 -31.19
CA SER A 178 7.45 20.41 -31.35
C SER A 178 5.98 20.02 -31.54
N PHE A 179 5.05 20.74 -30.90
CA PHE A 179 3.61 20.57 -31.16
C PHE A 179 3.25 20.93 -32.61
N LEU A 180 3.75 22.07 -33.12
CA LEU A 180 3.51 22.48 -34.51
C LEU A 180 4.19 21.56 -35.53
N GLU A 181 5.37 21.01 -35.24
CA GLU A 181 6.03 20.01 -36.09
C GLU A 181 5.17 18.74 -36.25
N LEU A 182 4.47 18.33 -35.19
CA LEU A 182 3.64 17.13 -35.20
C LEU A 182 2.26 17.36 -35.82
N TYR A 183 1.60 18.47 -35.46
CA TYR A 183 0.19 18.66 -35.77
C TYR A 183 -0.12 19.92 -36.58
N GLY A 184 0.80 20.89 -36.62
CA GLY A 184 0.68 22.14 -37.35
C GLY A 184 1.31 22.07 -38.75
N GLY A 185 1.37 23.23 -39.42
CA GLY A 185 1.87 23.36 -40.79
C GLY A 185 0.81 23.07 -41.86
N ASP A 186 1.20 23.31 -43.12
CA ASP A 186 0.28 23.22 -44.26
C ASP A 186 -0.32 21.82 -44.38
N GLY A 187 -1.66 21.76 -44.46
CA GLY A 187 -2.39 20.50 -44.64
C GLY A 187 -2.55 19.65 -43.37
N ASN A 188 -2.02 20.07 -42.22
CA ASN A 188 -2.02 19.24 -41.00
C ASN A 188 -3.24 19.49 -40.10
N ILE A 189 -3.51 18.55 -39.18
CA ILE A 189 -4.78 18.44 -38.46
C ILE A 189 -5.08 19.60 -37.51
N PHE A 190 -4.08 20.18 -36.85
CA PHE A 190 -4.27 21.36 -36.00
C PHE A 190 -4.52 22.61 -36.86
N THR A 191 -3.76 22.75 -37.95
CA THR A 191 -3.84 23.91 -38.84
C THR A 191 -5.24 24.03 -39.44
N ILE A 192 -5.72 22.98 -40.10
CA ILE A 192 -7.03 22.96 -40.76
C ILE A 192 -8.14 22.91 -39.72
N GLY A 193 -8.01 21.99 -38.75
CA GLY A 193 -9.08 21.68 -37.83
C GLY A 193 -9.38 22.80 -36.82
N LEU A 194 -8.39 23.64 -36.50
CA LEU A 194 -8.51 24.68 -35.47
C LEU A 194 -7.86 26.02 -35.86
N GLN A 195 -6.59 26.02 -36.28
CA GLN A 195 -5.82 27.26 -36.43
C GLN A 195 -6.44 28.23 -37.43
N LEU A 196 -6.80 27.76 -38.64
CA LEU A 196 -7.39 28.60 -39.68
C LEU A 196 -8.73 29.22 -39.23
N ALA A 197 -9.53 28.45 -38.49
CA ALA A 197 -10.79 28.91 -37.92
C ALA A 197 -10.58 30.00 -36.84
N LEU A 198 -9.55 29.87 -36.00
CA LEU A 198 -9.19 30.93 -35.03
C LEU A 198 -8.73 32.20 -35.75
N GLN A 199 -7.98 32.05 -36.85
CA GLN A 199 -7.45 33.13 -37.67
C GLN A 199 -8.53 33.89 -38.49
N GLU A 200 -9.80 33.49 -38.45
CA GLU A 200 -10.91 34.30 -38.96
C GLU A 200 -11.13 35.59 -38.15
N SER A 201 -10.51 35.73 -36.96
CA SER A 201 -10.69 36.85 -36.04
C SER A 201 -9.37 37.39 -35.48
N ALA A 202 -9.31 38.70 -35.23
CA ALA A 202 -8.15 39.33 -34.58
C ALA A 202 -7.91 38.80 -33.16
N THR A 203 -8.97 38.44 -32.43
CA THR A 203 -8.89 37.82 -31.10
C THR A 203 -8.25 36.43 -31.16
N GLY A 204 -8.52 35.65 -32.19
CA GLY A 204 -7.91 34.33 -32.37
C GLY A 204 -6.42 34.40 -32.71
N TYR A 205 -6.00 35.37 -33.53
CA TYR A 205 -4.57 35.64 -33.75
C TYR A 205 -3.85 35.99 -32.44
N ALA A 206 -4.42 36.89 -31.65
CA ALA A 206 -3.83 37.28 -30.37
C ALA A 206 -3.77 36.11 -29.37
N TRP A 207 -4.80 35.26 -29.34
CA TRP A 207 -4.82 34.07 -28.48
C TRP A 207 -3.77 33.03 -28.89
N LEU A 208 -3.58 32.79 -30.19
CA LEU A 208 -2.54 31.88 -30.70
C LEU A 208 -1.15 32.37 -30.30
N ASP A 209 -0.85 33.65 -30.48
CA ASP A 209 0.44 34.25 -30.10
C ASP A 209 0.68 34.22 -28.58
N ALA A 210 -0.34 34.54 -27.80
CA ALA A 210 -0.26 34.50 -26.33
C ALA A 210 -0.07 33.07 -25.79
N THR A 211 -0.69 32.07 -26.43
CA THR A 211 -0.58 30.66 -26.04
C THR A 211 0.77 30.07 -26.42
N ALA A 212 1.33 30.48 -27.55
CA ALA A 212 2.66 30.04 -28.00
C ALA A 212 3.80 30.51 -27.09
N ASN A 213 3.63 31.65 -26.41
CA ASN A 213 4.69 32.34 -25.67
C ASN A 213 4.55 32.26 -24.13
N VAL A 214 3.88 31.23 -23.61
CA VAL A 214 3.65 31.06 -22.16
C VAL A 214 4.94 30.67 -21.42
N SER A 215 5.26 31.40 -20.35
CA SER A 215 6.44 31.15 -19.48
C SER A 215 6.10 31.22 -17.98
N THR A 216 4.84 31.03 -17.61
CA THR A 216 4.33 31.15 -16.24
C THR A 216 4.87 30.07 -15.30
N SER A 217 5.00 30.36 -14.00
CA SER A 217 5.24 29.33 -12.99
C SER A 217 4.00 28.43 -12.80
N ILE A 218 4.16 27.24 -12.22
CA ILE A 218 3.01 26.34 -11.91
C ILE A 218 2.01 27.05 -10.98
N ALA A 219 2.50 27.86 -10.04
CA ALA A 219 1.64 28.58 -9.09
C ALA A 219 0.82 29.68 -9.78
N ASP A 220 1.45 30.44 -10.69
CA ASP A 220 0.78 31.52 -11.42
C ASP A 220 -0.19 30.98 -12.46
N GLU A 221 0.17 29.91 -13.17
CA GLU A 221 -0.73 29.23 -14.10
C GLU A 221 -1.95 28.67 -13.38
N ALA A 222 -1.75 28.04 -12.20
CA ALA A 222 -2.87 27.59 -11.37
C ALA A 222 -3.72 28.75 -10.85
N LYS A 223 -3.16 29.95 -10.66
CA LYS A 223 -3.90 31.14 -10.25
C LYS A 223 -4.75 31.66 -11.42
N LEU A 224 -4.19 31.68 -12.64
CA LEU A 224 -4.90 32.02 -13.87
C LEU A 224 -6.10 31.10 -14.07
N TRP A 225 -5.90 29.78 -13.98
CA TRP A 225 -6.96 28.78 -14.13
C TRP A 225 -8.08 28.99 -13.11
N ARG A 226 -7.74 29.26 -11.84
CA ARG A 226 -8.75 29.59 -10.81
C ARG A 226 -9.50 30.88 -11.11
N SER A 227 -8.80 31.91 -11.62
CA SER A 227 -9.47 33.16 -12.00
C SER A 227 -10.44 32.99 -13.18
N ALA A 228 -10.22 31.98 -14.01
CA ALA A 228 -11.14 31.56 -15.07
C ALA A 228 -12.29 30.66 -14.57
N GLY A 229 -12.37 30.37 -13.27
CA GLY A 229 -13.42 29.52 -12.67
C GLY A 229 -13.12 28.02 -12.68
N LEU A 230 -11.90 27.60 -13.05
CA LEU A 230 -11.49 26.20 -13.01
C LEU A 230 -11.14 25.79 -11.57
N SER A 231 -11.57 24.60 -11.17
CA SER A 231 -11.36 24.09 -9.80
C SER A 231 -10.68 22.72 -9.76
N TYR A 232 -10.88 21.89 -10.78
CA TYR A 232 -10.27 20.58 -10.94
C TYR A 232 -9.93 20.31 -12.40
N PHE A 233 -9.11 19.29 -12.65
CA PHE A 233 -8.76 18.76 -13.96
C PHE A 233 -9.02 17.26 -13.93
N LYS A 234 -10.15 16.83 -14.47
CA LYS A 234 -10.60 15.43 -14.46
C LYS A 234 -10.66 14.91 -15.88
N LEU A 235 -9.95 13.82 -16.14
CA LEU A 235 -9.98 13.07 -17.39
C LEU A 235 -11.15 12.07 -17.41
N GLN A 236 -11.49 11.58 -18.59
CA GLN A 236 -12.53 10.60 -18.86
C GLN A 236 -11.97 9.18 -18.87
N TRP A 237 -12.82 8.21 -18.57
CA TRP A 237 -12.53 6.79 -18.68
C TRP A 237 -12.31 6.40 -20.15
N GLN A 238 -11.30 5.56 -20.38
CA GLN A 238 -10.93 5.04 -21.70
C GLN A 238 -10.34 3.64 -21.56
N ASN A 239 -10.51 2.81 -22.59
CA ASN A 239 -9.91 1.48 -22.65
C ASN A 239 -8.93 1.30 -23.81
N SER A 240 -8.36 2.39 -24.34
CA SER A 240 -7.25 2.34 -25.31
C SER A 240 -5.91 2.00 -24.66
N VAL A 241 -5.75 2.36 -23.39
CA VAL A 241 -4.53 2.21 -22.59
C VAL A 241 -4.97 1.81 -21.19
N LEU A 242 -4.42 0.71 -20.70
CA LEU A 242 -4.52 0.33 -19.30
C LEU A 242 -3.36 1.01 -18.56
N SER A 243 -3.68 1.98 -17.71
CA SER A 243 -2.68 2.75 -16.97
C SER A 243 -1.91 1.86 -16.00
N GLY A 244 -0.58 1.95 -16.02
CA GLY A 244 0.27 1.25 -15.06
C GLY A 244 0.42 2.01 -13.75
N VAL A 245 0.85 1.30 -12.70
CA VAL A 245 1.17 1.87 -11.38
C VAL A 245 2.40 1.21 -10.78
N THR A 246 3.36 2.04 -10.38
CA THR A 246 4.48 1.65 -9.53
C THR A 246 4.30 2.34 -8.19
N GLU A 247 3.90 1.58 -7.17
CA GLU A 247 3.62 2.12 -5.84
C GLU A 247 4.52 1.46 -4.80
N THR A 248 5.09 2.27 -3.90
CA THR A 248 6.03 1.81 -2.89
C THR A 248 5.64 2.28 -1.48
N MET A 249 6.01 1.47 -0.49
CA MET A 249 6.01 1.84 0.92
C MET A 249 7.45 1.86 1.46
N GLY A 250 7.69 2.65 2.51
CA GLY A 250 8.94 2.60 3.25
C GLY A 250 8.81 1.82 4.55
N VAL A 251 9.65 0.82 4.78
CA VAL A 251 9.79 0.21 6.10
C VAL A 251 11.00 0.81 6.80
N VAL A 252 10.80 1.34 8.00
CA VAL A 252 11.82 2.05 8.77
C VAL A 252 12.20 1.22 10.00
N ASN A 253 13.48 0.84 10.07
CA ASN A 253 14.00 0.03 11.17
C ASN A 253 14.40 0.88 12.40
N ALA A 254 14.86 0.22 13.46
CA ALA A 254 15.23 0.87 14.72
C ALA A 254 16.38 1.90 14.62
N LEU A 255 17.19 1.89 13.54
CA LEU A 255 18.22 2.91 13.31
C LEU A 255 17.74 4.06 12.43
N GLY A 256 16.45 4.09 12.06
CA GLY A 256 15.88 5.11 11.17
C GLY A 256 16.19 4.89 9.69
N VAL A 257 16.76 3.74 9.32
CA VAL A 257 17.03 3.42 7.90
C VAL A 257 15.73 3.01 7.23
N ARG A 258 15.39 3.70 6.13
CA ARG A 258 14.22 3.44 5.30
C ARG A 258 14.57 2.48 4.16
N GLN A 259 13.84 1.39 4.03
CA GLN A 259 13.92 0.46 2.90
C GLN A 259 12.62 0.50 2.09
N PRO A 260 12.68 0.74 0.77
CA PRO A 260 11.50 0.73 -0.06
C PRO A 260 11.04 -0.70 -0.35
N ILE A 261 9.74 -0.94 -0.25
CA ILE A 261 9.08 -2.19 -0.66
C ILE A 261 8.00 -1.83 -1.67
N SER A 262 8.00 -2.52 -2.82
CA SER A 262 6.97 -2.36 -3.84
C SER A 262 5.65 -2.94 -3.36
N LEU A 263 4.60 -2.11 -3.34
CA LEU A 263 3.22 -2.50 -3.03
C LEU A 263 2.48 -3.00 -4.28
N LYS A 264 2.67 -2.27 -5.39
CA LYS A 264 2.07 -2.56 -6.70
C LYS A 264 3.10 -2.27 -7.76
N GLN A 265 3.21 -3.15 -8.74
CA GLN A 265 4.11 -2.98 -9.88
C GLN A 265 3.42 -3.49 -11.13
N GLU A 266 2.65 -2.60 -11.76
CA GLU A 266 1.94 -2.88 -12.99
C GLU A 266 2.46 -1.91 -14.06
N SER A 267 2.93 -2.47 -15.17
CA SER A 267 3.31 -1.69 -16.33
C SER A 267 2.06 -1.32 -17.13
N GLN A 268 2.05 -0.14 -17.71
CA GLN A 268 1.02 0.23 -18.68
C GLN A 268 0.96 -0.77 -19.85
N SER A 269 -0.22 -0.95 -20.43
CA SER A 269 -0.39 -1.74 -21.65
C SER A 269 -1.39 -1.10 -22.60
N ALA A 270 -1.32 -1.47 -23.88
CA ALA A 270 -2.39 -1.15 -24.82
C ALA A 270 -3.67 -1.90 -24.42
N GLY A 271 -4.81 -1.26 -24.59
CA GLY A 271 -6.14 -1.82 -24.40
C GLY A 271 -6.87 -2.03 -25.73
N PRO A 272 -8.09 -2.57 -25.70
CA PRO A 272 -8.87 -2.90 -26.89
C PRO A 272 -9.43 -1.68 -27.64
N TRP A 273 -9.49 -0.51 -26.99
CA TRP A 273 -9.97 0.75 -27.55
C TRP A 273 -11.41 0.74 -28.11
N THR A 274 -12.29 -0.09 -27.55
CA THR A 274 -13.72 -0.11 -27.92
C THR A 274 -14.45 1.17 -27.49
N SER A 275 -13.92 1.94 -26.53
CA SER A 275 -14.45 3.23 -26.07
C SER A 275 -14.39 4.36 -27.10
N GLN A 276 -13.65 4.19 -28.21
CA GLN A 276 -13.50 5.21 -29.25
C GLN A 276 -14.83 5.66 -29.89
N ILE A 277 -15.84 4.79 -29.90
CA ILE A 277 -17.17 5.10 -30.44
C ILE A 277 -17.85 6.25 -29.67
N PHE A 278 -17.50 6.44 -28.40
CA PHE A 278 -18.06 7.48 -27.54
C PHE A 278 -17.11 8.66 -27.38
N ASN A 279 -15.81 8.39 -27.29
CA ASN A 279 -14.76 9.40 -27.21
C ASN A 279 -13.51 8.92 -27.95
N GLY A 280 -13.31 9.41 -29.18
CA GLY A 280 -12.17 9.08 -30.03
C GLY A 280 -10.88 9.85 -29.73
N TYR A 281 -10.85 10.75 -28.75
CA TYR A 281 -9.83 11.80 -28.58
C TYR A 281 -9.89 12.92 -29.61
N LEU A 282 -9.29 14.06 -29.27
CA LEU A 282 -9.20 15.20 -30.19
C LEU A 282 -8.43 14.86 -31.46
N TYR A 283 -7.33 14.10 -31.34
CA TYR A 283 -6.53 13.71 -32.50
C TYR A 283 -7.37 13.05 -33.59
N ASN A 284 -8.09 11.98 -33.27
CA ASN A 284 -8.92 11.25 -34.24
C ASN A 284 -10.06 12.11 -34.76
N ASN A 285 -10.69 12.90 -33.89
CA ASN A 285 -11.76 13.80 -34.31
C ASN A 285 -11.27 14.80 -35.35
N LEU A 286 -10.08 15.38 -35.15
CA LEU A 286 -9.45 16.26 -36.13
C LEU A 286 -9.00 15.49 -37.37
N TYR A 287 -8.39 14.31 -37.22
CA TYR A 287 -7.90 13.52 -38.33
C TYR A 287 -9.03 13.11 -39.29
N MET A 288 -10.10 12.49 -38.78
CA MET A 288 -11.26 12.11 -39.59
C MET A 288 -11.89 13.32 -40.28
N LEU A 289 -12.00 14.44 -39.55
CA LEU A 289 -12.63 15.64 -40.07
C LEU A 289 -11.79 16.34 -41.14
N VAL A 290 -10.49 16.48 -40.90
CA VAL A 290 -9.56 17.17 -41.81
C VAL A 290 -9.32 16.31 -43.06
N SER A 291 -9.05 15.01 -42.90
CA SER A 291 -8.82 14.11 -44.03
C SER A 291 -10.08 13.82 -44.84
N GLY A 292 -11.24 13.74 -44.19
CA GLY A 292 -12.51 13.45 -44.87
C GLY A 292 -13.20 14.67 -45.46
N CYS A 293 -13.16 15.81 -44.77
CA CYS A 293 -13.99 16.97 -45.07
C CYS A 293 -13.24 18.30 -45.21
N ASN A 294 -11.94 18.34 -44.90
CA ASN A 294 -11.15 19.58 -44.85
C ASN A 294 -11.84 20.69 -44.04
N ALA A 295 -12.31 20.34 -42.83
CA ALA A 295 -13.20 21.17 -42.03
C ALA A 295 -12.68 21.40 -40.60
N SER A 296 -13.32 22.33 -39.89
CA SER A 296 -13.02 22.71 -38.51
C SER A 296 -14.07 22.23 -37.49
N LEU A 297 -13.61 21.96 -36.26
CA LEU A 297 -14.47 21.71 -35.11
C LEU A 297 -15.03 22.99 -34.47
N ILE A 298 -14.47 24.17 -34.77
CA ILE A 298 -14.89 25.43 -34.15
C ILE A 298 -16.27 25.83 -34.67
N ARG A 299 -17.27 25.84 -33.78
CA ARG A 299 -18.69 26.00 -34.14
C ARG A 299 -19.01 27.36 -34.76
N SER A 300 -18.36 28.42 -34.27
CA SER A 300 -18.55 29.78 -34.78
C SER A 300 -17.93 30.02 -36.16
N SER A 301 -17.00 29.17 -36.59
CA SER A 301 -16.21 29.40 -37.81
C SER A 301 -16.99 29.19 -39.10
N SER A 302 -16.59 29.85 -40.18
CA SER A 302 -17.12 29.56 -41.52
C SER A 302 -16.68 28.19 -42.05
N LEU A 303 -15.57 27.66 -41.53
CA LEU A 303 -15.01 26.35 -41.87
C LEU A 303 -15.62 25.20 -41.05
N HIS A 304 -16.61 25.45 -40.20
CA HIS A 304 -17.20 24.42 -39.36
C HIS A 304 -17.78 23.26 -40.19
N PHE A 305 -17.66 22.02 -39.71
CA PHE A 305 -18.05 20.82 -40.46
C PHE A 305 -19.51 20.79 -40.94
N THR A 306 -20.43 21.51 -40.27
CA THR A 306 -21.83 21.61 -40.70
C THR A 306 -22.06 22.62 -41.83
N LYS A 307 -21.08 23.48 -42.12
CA LYS A 307 -21.15 24.58 -43.10
C LYS A 307 -20.37 24.30 -44.38
N VAL A 308 -19.52 23.28 -44.38
CA VAL A 308 -18.74 22.88 -45.55
C VAL A 308 -19.31 21.61 -46.19
N PRO A 309 -19.28 21.47 -47.53
CA PRO A 309 -19.73 20.25 -48.18
C PRO A 309 -18.83 19.06 -47.79
N CYS A 310 -19.42 18.00 -47.24
CA CYS A 310 -18.71 16.74 -47.01
C CYS A 310 -19.57 15.53 -47.37
N LEU A 311 -19.01 14.64 -48.19
CA LEU A 311 -19.69 13.41 -48.64
C LEU A 311 -19.85 12.39 -47.51
N TYR A 312 -18.92 12.38 -46.56
CA TYR A 312 -18.91 11.44 -45.43
C TYR A 312 -19.83 11.84 -44.27
N LEU A 313 -20.42 13.04 -44.33
CA LEU A 313 -21.30 13.61 -43.29
C LEU A 313 -22.73 13.76 -43.82
N GLN A 314 -23.36 12.69 -44.29
CA GLN A 314 -24.73 12.74 -44.84
C GLN A 314 -25.74 12.06 -43.92
N PRO A 315 -26.78 12.77 -43.42
CA PRO A 315 -26.85 14.22 -43.19
C PRO A 315 -25.76 14.69 -42.19
N PRO A 316 -25.45 16.01 -42.07
CA PRO A 316 -24.20 16.51 -41.47
C PRO A 316 -24.13 16.38 -39.95
N VAL A 317 -23.98 15.15 -39.48
CA VAL A 317 -23.75 14.80 -38.08
C VAL A 317 -22.36 14.18 -37.95
N PHE A 318 -21.62 14.61 -36.93
CA PHE A 318 -20.22 14.22 -36.74
C PHE A 318 -20.04 12.71 -36.62
N GLU A 319 -20.98 12.02 -35.97
CA GLU A 319 -20.97 10.57 -35.76
C GLU A 319 -20.98 9.73 -37.05
N SER A 320 -21.40 10.29 -38.20
CA SER A 320 -21.37 9.57 -39.49
C SER A 320 -19.94 9.16 -39.89
N LEU A 321 -18.92 9.87 -39.42
CA LEU A 321 -17.51 9.53 -39.66
C LEU A 321 -17.09 8.19 -39.05
N LEU A 322 -17.85 7.66 -38.09
CA LEU A 322 -17.57 6.36 -37.48
C LEU A 322 -18.08 5.19 -38.33
N GLY A 323 -18.97 5.42 -39.29
CA GLY A 323 -19.53 4.36 -40.13
C GLY A 323 -20.41 3.35 -39.37
N LEU A 324 -21.08 3.77 -38.29
CA LEU A 324 -21.94 2.90 -37.46
C LEU A 324 -23.39 2.79 -37.96
N SER A 325 -23.77 3.59 -38.97
CA SER A 325 -25.07 3.53 -39.62
C SER A 325 -25.09 2.50 -40.76
N ASP A 326 -26.28 2.05 -41.15
CA ASP A 326 -26.47 1.24 -42.36
C ASP A 326 -26.20 2.04 -43.65
N ALA A 327 -26.33 1.38 -44.81
CA ALA A 327 -26.15 2.00 -46.12
C ALA A 327 -27.15 3.14 -46.43
N ASN A 328 -28.24 3.26 -45.66
CA ASN A 328 -29.23 4.31 -45.77
C ASN A 328 -29.02 5.43 -44.72
N GLY A 329 -27.95 5.37 -43.92
CA GLY A 329 -27.67 6.34 -42.86
C GLY A 329 -28.54 6.15 -41.60
N ARG A 330 -29.12 4.96 -41.39
CA ARG A 330 -29.94 4.64 -40.21
C ARG A 330 -29.15 3.81 -39.21
N TYR A 331 -29.29 4.13 -37.92
CA TYR A 331 -28.82 3.28 -36.84
C TYR A 331 -29.90 2.23 -36.55
N VAL A 332 -29.53 0.95 -36.61
CA VAL A 332 -30.47 -0.19 -36.51
C VAL A 332 -29.91 -1.21 -35.50
N ASP A 333 -30.76 -2.14 -35.07
CA ASP A 333 -30.37 -3.21 -34.14
C ASP A 333 -29.68 -2.65 -32.87
N GLN A 334 -28.50 -3.17 -32.49
CA GLN A 334 -27.77 -2.70 -31.31
C GLN A 334 -27.25 -1.26 -31.45
N THR A 335 -26.83 -0.83 -32.65
CA THR A 335 -26.36 0.56 -32.85
C THR A 335 -27.52 1.53 -32.65
N GLY A 336 -28.70 1.20 -33.18
CA GLY A 336 -29.94 1.96 -33.00
C GLY A 336 -30.36 2.08 -31.54
N VAL A 337 -30.36 0.97 -30.79
CA VAL A 337 -30.74 1.00 -29.36
C VAL A 337 -29.84 1.89 -28.52
N ILE A 338 -28.52 1.82 -28.73
CA ILE A 338 -27.56 2.66 -28.00
C ILE A 338 -27.71 4.13 -28.41
N HIS A 339 -27.84 4.40 -29.72
CA HIS A 339 -28.04 5.75 -30.26
C HIS A 339 -29.33 6.39 -29.74
N ASP A 340 -30.45 5.69 -29.79
CA ASP A 340 -31.74 6.21 -29.29
C ASP A 340 -31.68 6.50 -27.79
N ARG A 341 -31.00 5.64 -27.02
CA ARG A 341 -30.96 5.74 -25.56
C ARG A 341 -29.98 6.77 -25.05
N LEU A 342 -28.73 6.76 -25.52
CA LEU A 342 -27.67 7.66 -25.05
C LEU A 342 -27.59 8.94 -25.89
N GLY A 343 -27.93 8.87 -27.18
CA GLY A 343 -27.74 9.95 -28.15
C GLY A 343 -26.58 9.65 -29.10
N ALA A 344 -26.13 10.68 -29.80
CA ALA A 344 -25.14 10.55 -30.86
C ALA A 344 -23.81 9.94 -30.38
N PHE A 345 -23.20 9.10 -31.20
CA PHE A 345 -21.84 8.62 -30.98
C PHE A 345 -20.83 9.79 -31.07
N SER A 346 -19.61 9.59 -30.56
CA SER A 346 -18.59 10.64 -30.36
C SER A 346 -19.05 11.83 -29.51
N SER A 347 -20.16 11.71 -28.76
CA SER A 347 -20.68 12.76 -27.90
C SER A 347 -21.00 12.30 -26.48
N VAL A 348 -20.61 11.06 -26.12
CA VAL A 348 -20.88 10.46 -24.80
C VAL A 348 -19.65 10.61 -23.91
N ASP A 349 -19.80 11.35 -22.80
CA ASP A 349 -18.71 11.52 -21.83
C ASP A 349 -18.69 10.34 -20.84
N MET A 350 -17.51 9.77 -20.58
CA MET A 350 -17.35 8.61 -19.70
C MET A 350 -16.61 8.99 -18.42
N TRP A 351 -17.28 8.98 -17.27
CA TRP A 351 -16.69 9.40 -15.99
C TRP A 351 -16.63 8.26 -14.97
N VAL A 352 -15.43 7.94 -14.49
CA VAL A 352 -15.29 7.09 -13.29
C VAL A 352 -15.89 7.84 -12.09
N LEU A 353 -16.75 7.14 -11.35
CA LEU A 353 -17.33 7.63 -10.11
C LEU A 353 -16.51 7.13 -8.91
N PRO A 354 -16.21 8.00 -7.94
CA PRO A 354 -15.62 7.55 -6.68
C PRO A 354 -16.68 6.80 -5.87
N VAL A 355 -16.21 5.83 -5.07
CA VAL A 355 -17.06 5.14 -4.11
C VAL A 355 -17.53 6.15 -3.04
N PRO A 356 -18.84 6.23 -2.73
CA PRO A 356 -19.33 7.10 -1.66
C PRO A 356 -18.68 6.77 -0.31
N ALA A 357 -18.32 7.80 0.45
CA ALA A 357 -17.71 7.62 1.78
C ALA A 357 -18.60 6.82 2.75
N THR A 358 -19.93 6.92 2.60
CA THR A 358 -20.93 6.17 3.36
C THR A 358 -20.92 4.68 3.03
N LEU A 359 -20.67 4.30 1.78
CA LEU A 359 -20.50 2.90 1.37
C LEU A 359 -19.15 2.34 1.83
N HIS A 360 -18.07 3.10 1.67
CA HIS A 360 -16.75 2.73 2.21
C HIS A 360 -16.83 2.43 3.71
N ALA A 361 -17.38 3.35 4.51
CA ALA A 361 -17.52 3.16 5.95
C ALA A 361 -18.39 1.95 6.32
N LEU A 362 -19.44 1.66 5.53
CA LEU A 362 -20.29 0.50 5.74
C LEU A 362 -19.51 -0.80 5.55
N VAL A 363 -18.81 -0.96 4.43
CA VAL A 363 -18.05 -2.19 4.12
C VAL A 363 -16.86 -2.36 5.06
N ASP A 364 -16.14 -1.28 5.38
CA ASP A 364 -15.03 -1.31 6.35
C ASP A 364 -15.53 -1.75 7.74
N SER A 365 -16.64 -1.17 8.21
CA SER A 365 -17.22 -1.55 9.51
C SER A 365 -17.67 -3.01 9.55
N ALA A 366 -18.23 -3.50 8.45
CA ALA A 366 -18.62 -4.89 8.26
C ALA A 366 -17.40 -5.82 8.32
N GLN A 367 -16.29 -5.47 7.64
CA GLN A 367 -15.06 -6.27 7.70
C GLN A 367 -14.47 -6.33 9.11
N ILE A 368 -14.43 -5.19 9.82
CA ILE A 368 -13.92 -5.11 11.21
C ILE A 368 -14.77 -5.97 12.13
N VAL A 369 -16.10 -5.82 12.09
CA VAL A 369 -17.03 -6.62 12.92
C VAL A 369 -16.89 -8.10 12.65
N LEU A 370 -16.79 -8.51 11.37
CA LEU A 370 -16.57 -9.91 11.02
C LEU A 370 -15.24 -10.41 11.56
N ALA A 371 -14.15 -9.65 11.40
CA ALA A 371 -12.83 -10.02 11.89
C ALA A 371 -12.79 -10.18 13.42
N ASP A 372 -13.39 -9.26 14.17
CA ASP A 372 -13.46 -9.31 15.64
C ASP A 372 -14.28 -10.51 16.13
N MET A 373 -15.39 -10.82 15.46
CA MET A 373 -16.22 -11.99 15.77
C MET A 373 -15.48 -13.30 15.49
N LEU A 374 -14.76 -13.39 14.37
CA LEU A 374 -13.95 -14.58 14.04
C LEU A 374 -12.75 -14.73 14.98
N ALA A 375 -12.16 -13.63 15.46
CA ALA A 375 -11.06 -13.65 16.42
C ALA A 375 -11.50 -14.07 17.83
N SER A 376 -12.73 -13.72 18.24
CA SER A 376 -13.25 -13.97 19.58
C SER A 376 -13.98 -15.32 19.74
N ASN A 377 -14.49 -15.89 18.64
CA ASN A 377 -15.27 -17.13 18.67
C ASN A 377 -14.70 -18.20 17.72
N ALA A 378 -13.97 -19.17 18.28
CA ALA A 378 -13.36 -20.27 17.53
C ALA A 378 -14.39 -21.16 16.79
N THR A 379 -15.62 -21.30 17.31
CA THR A 379 -16.66 -22.09 16.65
C THR A 379 -17.19 -21.38 15.40
N LEU A 380 -17.40 -20.06 15.49
CA LEU A 380 -17.77 -19.21 14.36
C LEU A 380 -16.66 -19.19 13.30
N ALA A 381 -15.40 -19.10 13.74
CA ALA A 381 -14.25 -19.14 12.85
C ALA A 381 -14.16 -20.47 12.09
N ALA A 382 -14.37 -21.60 12.77
CA ALA A 382 -14.39 -22.92 12.13
C ALA A 382 -15.54 -23.05 11.12
N ALA A 383 -16.74 -22.54 11.45
CA ALA A 383 -17.87 -22.54 10.53
C ALA A 383 -17.60 -21.66 9.29
N TYR A 384 -17.05 -20.47 9.48
CA TYR A 384 -16.70 -19.55 8.39
C TYR A 384 -15.68 -20.17 7.41
N VAL A 385 -14.64 -20.83 7.92
CA VAL A 385 -13.62 -21.49 7.09
C VAL A 385 -14.17 -22.69 6.32
N ALA A 386 -15.22 -23.34 6.82
CA ALA A 386 -15.90 -24.42 6.12
C ALA A 386 -16.72 -23.92 4.92
N LEU A 387 -17.13 -22.64 4.93
CA LEU A 387 -17.82 -22.03 3.80
C LEU A 387 -16.89 -21.85 2.59
N ARG A 388 -17.50 -21.87 1.41
CA ARG A 388 -16.82 -21.64 0.14
C ARG A 388 -17.63 -20.62 -0.65
N GLY A 389 -16.95 -19.61 -1.17
CA GLY A 389 -17.54 -18.74 -2.19
C GLY A 389 -17.69 -19.49 -3.51
N GLY A 390 -18.41 -18.89 -4.46
CA GLY A 390 -18.67 -19.50 -5.75
C GLY A 390 -19.13 -18.50 -6.80
N ALA A 391 -19.06 -18.92 -8.05
CA ALA A 391 -19.56 -18.16 -9.19
C ALA A 391 -21.04 -18.48 -9.39
N LEU A 392 -21.88 -17.45 -9.47
CA LEU A 392 -23.29 -17.59 -9.82
C LEU A 392 -23.57 -16.85 -11.14
N MET A 393 -24.49 -17.38 -11.95
CA MET A 393 -24.94 -16.74 -13.20
C MET A 393 -26.42 -16.33 -13.08
N PRO A 394 -26.75 -15.37 -12.20
CA PRO A 394 -28.13 -14.99 -12.00
C PRO A 394 -28.67 -14.32 -13.27
N THR A 395 -29.93 -14.62 -13.63
CA THR A 395 -30.68 -13.82 -14.61
C THR A 395 -31.44 -12.73 -13.86
N PRO A 396 -31.01 -11.45 -13.95
CA PRO A 396 -31.68 -10.36 -13.27
C PRO A 396 -33.17 -10.31 -13.59
N PRO A 397 -34.05 -10.02 -12.60
CA PRO A 397 -35.49 -10.04 -12.81
C PRO A 397 -35.98 -9.15 -13.96
N ALA A 398 -35.38 -7.96 -14.15
CA ALA A 398 -35.72 -7.07 -15.25
C ALA A 398 -35.32 -7.59 -16.64
N PHE A 399 -34.47 -8.62 -16.69
CA PHE A 399 -34.02 -9.23 -17.94
C PHE A 399 -34.82 -10.49 -18.29
N ARG A 400 -35.71 -10.96 -17.40
CA ARG A 400 -36.52 -12.13 -17.65
C ARG A 400 -37.62 -11.82 -18.65
N GLY A 401 -37.73 -12.66 -19.68
CA GLY A 401 -38.75 -12.57 -20.71
C GLY A 401 -38.41 -13.46 -21.89
N ALA A 402 -39.22 -13.40 -22.94
CA ALA A 402 -38.97 -14.08 -24.20
C ALA A 402 -37.97 -13.29 -25.07
N TYR A 403 -36.76 -13.10 -24.54
CA TYR A 403 -35.69 -12.31 -25.15
C TYR A 403 -34.55 -13.18 -25.67
N VAL A 404 -33.85 -12.66 -26.68
CA VAL A 404 -32.45 -13.03 -26.99
C VAL A 404 -31.54 -11.84 -26.70
N TYR A 405 -30.30 -12.10 -26.29
CA TYR A 405 -29.40 -11.10 -25.73
C TYR A 405 -28.16 -10.89 -26.61
N TYR A 406 -27.67 -9.64 -26.68
CA TYR A 406 -26.58 -9.24 -27.56
C TYR A 406 -25.36 -8.63 -26.84
N GLY A 407 -25.45 -8.33 -25.54
CA GLY A 407 -24.32 -7.81 -24.77
C GLY A 407 -24.73 -6.88 -23.62
N GLY A 408 -24.04 -6.97 -22.48
CA GLY A 408 -24.19 -6.03 -21.36
C GLY A 408 -23.25 -4.81 -21.44
N ASN A 409 -22.42 -4.74 -22.48
CA ASN A 409 -21.45 -3.67 -22.69
C ASN A 409 -21.95 -2.71 -23.80
N PRO A 410 -22.21 -1.42 -23.50
CA PRO A 410 -22.66 -0.45 -24.50
C PRO A 410 -21.59 -0.11 -25.56
N LEU A 411 -20.35 -0.57 -25.39
CA LEU A 411 -19.27 -0.44 -26.37
C LEU A 411 -19.31 -1.51 -27.47
N CYS A 412 -20.09 -2.59 -27.28
CA CYS A 412 -20.13 -3.74 -28.16
C CYS A 412 -21.41 -3.75 -29.00
N LEU A 413 -21.31 -3.28 -30.25
CA LEU A 413 -22.49 -3.00 -31.09
C LEU A 413 -22.79 -4.10 -32.13
N HIS A 414 -22.03 -5.20 -32.17
CA HIS A 414 -22.13 -6.22 -33.22
C HIS A 414 -22.14 -7.66 -32.67
N GLY A 415 -22.55 -7.85 -31.42
CA GLY A 415 -22.69 -9.18 -30.82
C GLY A 415 -23.74 -10.02 -31.54
N LEU A 416 -23.58 -11.35 -31.53
CA LEU A 416 -24.59 -12.29 -32.04
C LEU A 416 -25.63 -12.59 -30.95
N ALA A 417 -26.85 -12.95 -31.37
CA ALA A 417 -27.93 -13.32 -30.45
C ALA A 417 -27.54 -14.53 -29.58
N GLN A 418 -27.71 -14.40 -28.27
CA GLN A 418 -27.45 -15.43 -27.25
C GLN A 418 -28.71 -15.74 -26.43
N THR A 419 -28.78 -16.94 -25.88
CA THR A 419 -29.87 -17.39 -24.99
C THR A 419 -29.62 -17.05 -23.52
N TYR A 420 -28.46 -16.49 -23.19
CA TYR A 420 -28.03 -16.15 -21.84
C TYR A 420 -27.67 -14.66 -21.72
N VAL A 421 -27.87 -14.12 -20.51
CA VAL A 421 -27.48 -12.74 -20.18
C VAL A 421 -25.95 -12.64 -20.18
N GLN A 422 -25.42 -11.63 -20.87
CA GLN A 422 -23.98 -11.42 -21.03
C GLN A 422 -23.41 -10.46 -19.98
N ALA A 423 -22.10 -10.55 -19.75
CA ALA A 423 -21.31 -9.74 -18.82
C ALA A 423 -21.44 -8.23 -19.10
N SER A 424 -21.16 -7.43 -18.07
CA SER A 424 -21.11 -5.96 -18.18
C SER A 424 -19.82 -5.50 -18.87
N PHE A 425 -19.69 -4.19 -19.11
CA PHE A 425 -18.47 -3.62 -19.70
C PHE A 425 -17.22 -3.87 -18.83
N ALA A 426 -16.07 -3.97 -19.48
CA ALA A 426 -14.76 -4.02 -18.82
C ALA A 426 -13.72 -3.26 -19.65
N THR A 427 -12.69 -2.71 -19.00
CA THR A 427 -11.55 -2.08 -19.70
C THR A 427 -10.79 -3.04 -20.60
N THR A 428 -10.87 -4.35 -20.37
CA THR A 428 -10.19 -5.38 -21.17
C THR A 428 -11.08 -5.98 -22.26
N ASP A 429 -12.34 -5.55 -22.37
CA ASP A 429 -13.29 -6.16 -23.30
C ASP A 429 -13.05 -5.73 -24.76
N THR A 430 -12.80 -6.74 -25.60
CA THR A 430 -12.54 -6.60 -27.04
C THR A 430 -13.82 -6.70 -27.89
N CYS A 431 -14.98 -6.97 -27.28
CA CYS A 431 -16.27 -7.20 -27.96
C CYS A 431 -16.30 -8.41 -28.91
N ASN A 432 -15.34 -9.34 -28.80
CA ASN A 432 -15.25 -10.51 -29.67
C ASN A 432 -15.84 -11.79 -29.06
N THR A 433 -15.85 -11.90 -27.73
CA THR A 433 -16.25 -13.12 -27.01
C THR A 433 -17.41 -12.82 -26.07
N PRO A 434 -18.63 -13.35 -26.32
CA PRO A 434 -19.76 -13.14 -25.44
C PRO A 434 -19.62 -13.97 -24.16
N LEU A 435 -19.26 -13.30 -23.05
CA LEU A 435 -19.16 -13.94 -21.73
C LEU A 435 -20.50 -13.89 -21.00
N PRO A 436 -20.91 -14.96 -20.28
CA PRO A 436 -22.11 -14.92 -19.45
C PRO A 436 -21.94 -13.99 -18.24
N LEU A 437 -23.01 -13.32 -17.83
CA LEU A 437 -23.02 -12.53 -16.59
C LEU A 437 -22.72 -13.44 -15.41
N THR A 438 -21.55 -13.26 -14.81
CA THR A 438 -21.06 -14.11 -13.73
C THR A 438 -20.71 -13.25 -12.53
N ILE A 439 -21.36 -13.51 -11.39
CA ILE A 439 -21.09 -12.82 -10.13
C ILE A 439 -20.31 -13.75 -9.22
N GLN A 440 -19.07 -13.38 -8.91
CA GLN A 440 -18.25 -14.08 -7.92
C GLN A 440 -18.72 -13.69 -6.52
N VAL A 441 -19.28 -14.64 -5.80
CA VAL A 441 -19.82 -14.42 -4.46
C VAL A 441 -18.80 -14.93 -3.43
N SER A 442 -18.04 -14.02 -2.83
CA SER A 442 -17.18 -14.35 -1.69
C SER A 442 -18.01 -14.61 -0.44
N VAL A 443 -17.49 -15.40 0.51
CA VAL A 443 -18.19 -15.70 1.77
C VAL A 443 -18.51 -14.40 2.53
N ALA A 444 -17.54 -13.49 2.65
CA ALA A 444 -17.75 -12.21 3.33
C ALA A 444 -18.84 -11.37 2.65
N ALA A 445 -18.79 -11.24 1.32
CA ALA A 445 -19.80 -10.47 0.57
C ALA A 445 -21.20 -11.12 0.66
N ALA A 446 -21.28 -12.45 0.68
CA ALA A 446 -22.54 -13.16 0.85
C ALA A 446 -23.16 -12.93 2.23
N LEU A 447 -22.39 -13.06 3.30
CA LEU A 447 -22.87 -12.85 4.66
C LEU A 447 -23.40 -11.42 4.83
N TRP A 448 -22.65 -10.42 4.36
CA TRP A 448 -23.07 -9.03 4.42
C TRP A 448 -24.24 -8.71 3.49
N GLY A 449 -24.25 -9.26 2.27
CA GLY A 449 -25.35 -9.11 1.33
C GLY A 449 -26.65 -9.70 1.86
N LEU A 450 -26.61 -10.89 2.49
CA LEU A 450 -27.75 -11.51 3.17
C LEU A 450 -28.20 -10.66 4.36
N ARG A 451 -27.26 -10.12 5.13
CA ARG A 451 -27.58 -9.29 6.29
C ARG A 451 -28.23 -7.95 5.90
N LEU A 452 -27.74 -7.30 4.85
CA LEU A 452 -28.25 -6.01 4.34
C LEU A 452 -29.57 -6.15 3.59
N THR A 453 -29.77 -7.29 2.91
CA THR A 453 -31.02 -7.57 2.18
C THR A 453 -32.11 -8.07 3.12
N ALA A 454 -31.73 -8.80 4.18
CA ALA A 454 -32.61 -9.46 5.14
C ALA A 454 -33.76 -10.24 4.45
N PRO A 455 -33.45 -11.18 3.53
CA PRO A 455 -34.47 -11.93 2.82
C PRO A 455 -35.27 -12.79 3.80
N THR A 456 -36.57 -12.97 3.53
CA THR A 456 -37.43 -13.90 4.27
C THR A 456 -37.04 -15.35 4.00
N THR A 457 -36.72 -15.66 2.75
CA THR A 457 -36.28 -16.97 2.28
C THR A 457 -35.18 -16.80 1.24
N ILE A 458 -34.21 -17.73 1.17
CA ILE A 458 -33.13 -17.69 0.18
C ILE A 458 -33.65 -17.97 -1.25
N GLU A 459 -34.79 -18.63 -1.35
CA GLU A 459 -35.54 -18.92 -2.57
C GLU A 459 -35.94 -17.63 -3.30
N ASP A 460 -36.19 -16.55 -2.56
CA ASP A 460 -36.50 -15.23 -3.14
C ASP A 460 -35.31 -14.64 -3.91
N ILE A 461 -34.08 -15.00 -3.51
CA ILE A 461 -32.83 -14.57 -4.16
C ILE A 461 -32.49 -15.54 -5.30
N CYS A 462 -32.50 -16.84 -5.02
CA CYS A 462 -32.05 -17.86 -5.95
C CYS A 462 -33.05 -18.21 -7.03
N LEU A 463 -34.34 -17.90 -6.82
CA LEU A 463 -35.41 -18.12 -7.78
C LEU A 463 -35.43 -19.58 -8.30
N ASN A 464 -35.23 -20.51 -7.35
CA ASN A 464 -35.12 -21.97 -7.51
C ASN A 464 -33.89 -22.48 -8.29
N ASP A 465 -32.85 -21.67 -8.48
CA ASP A 465 -31.57 -22.14 -8.99
C ASP A 465 -30.83 -22.99 -7.93
N THR A 466 -30.53 -24.24 -8.26
CA THR A 466 -29.94 -25.20 -7.31
C THR A 466 -28.53 -24.80 -6.88
N ALA A 467 -27.70 -24.29 -7.80
CA ALA A 467 -26.33 -23.88 -7.48
C ALA A 467 -26.32 -22.69 -6.52
N CYS A 468 -27.24 -21.74 -6.69
CA CYS A 468 -27.44 -20.64 -5.77
C CYS A 468 -27.91 -21.10 -4.39
N LEU A 469 -28.89 -22.02 -4.32
CA LEU A 469 -29.40 -22.53 -3.05
C LEU A 469 -28.31 -23.28 -2.27
N ASP A 470 -27.55 -24.15 -2.95
CA ASP A 470 -26.44 -24.91 -2.36
C ASP A 470 -25.34 -23.98 -1.81
N LEU A 471 -25.09 -22.85 -2.49
CA LEU A 471 -24.09 -21.86 -2.06
C LEU A 471 -24.57 -21.03 -0.86
N LEU A 472 -25.81 -20.53 -0.90
CA LEU A 472 -26.29 -19.52 0.06
C LEU A 472 -26.93 -20.10 1.31
N ALA A 473 -27.51 -21.31 1.26
CA ALA A 473 -28.14 -21.95 2.43
C ALA A 473 -27.23 -22.01 3.68
N PRO A 474 -25.97 -22.51 3.61
CA PRO A 474 -25.12 -22.55 4.79
C PRO A 474 -24.68 -21.14 5.25
N MET A 475 -24.60 -20.17 4.34
CA MET A 475 -24.23 -18.78 4.65
C MET A 475 -25.37 -18.01 5.31
N HIS A 476 -26.62 -18.31 4.97
CA HIS A 476 -27.80 -17.65 5.55
C HIS A 476 -27.94 -17.86 7.05
N HIS A 477 -27.68 -19.08 7.52
CA HIS A 477 -27.63 -19.38 8.96
C HIS A 477 -26.54 -18.61 9.69
N LEU A 478 -25.36 -18.46 9.08
CA LEU A 478 -24.27 -17.71 9.71
C LEU A 478 -24.51 -16.20 9.68
N ALA A 479 -25.18 -15.70 8.63
CA ALA A 479 -25.49 -14.27 8.48
C ALA A 479 -26.47 -13.76 9.55
N SER A 480 -27.35 -14.62 10.09
CA SER A 480 -28.26 -14.22 11.18
C SER A 480 -27.55 -13.93 12.50
N ASP A 481 -26.36 -14.49 12.71
CA ASP A 481 -25.56 -14.28 13.91
C ASP A 481 -24.76 -12.96 13.86
N LEU A 482 -24.65 -12.34 12.67
CA LEU A 482 -24.00 -11.05 12.51
C LEU A 482 -24.88 -9.90 13.02
N PRO A 483 -24.31 -8.80 13.54
CA PRO A 483 -25.08 -7.61 13.93
C PRO A 483 -25.92 -7.06 12.76
N ASN A 484 -27.05 -6.41 13.07
CA ASN A 484 -27.85 -5.72 12.06
C ASN A 484 -27.01 -4.60 11.43
N GLY A 485 -26.61 -4.77 10.18
CA GLY A 485 -26.01 -3.72 9.37
C GLY A 485 -27.11 -2.93 8.70
N THR A 486 -27.46 -1.75 9.21
CA THR A 486 -28.32 -0.81 8.47
C THR A 486 -27.57 0.50 8.28
N SER A 487 -27.41 0.91 7.03
CA SER A 487 -26.95 2.25 6.68
C SER A 487 -27.95 2.87 5.70
N LEU A 488 -28.98 3.50 6.25
CA LEU A 488 -29.95 4.26 5.47
C LEU A 488 -29.26 5.35 4.64
N ALA A 489 -28.16 5.92 5.17
CA ALA A 489 -27.34 6.90 4.48
C ALA A 489 -26.66 6.33 3.23
N ALA A 490 -25.94 5.20 3.36
CA ALA A 490 -25.31 4.56 2.19
C ALA A 490 -26.35 4.16 1.15
N ARG A 491 -27.50 3.61 1.58
CA ARG A 491 -28.58 3.25 0.65
C ARG A 491 -29.11 4.47 -0.11
N ARG A 492 -29.36 5.59 0.57
CA ARG A 492 -29.83 6.83 -0.05
C ARG A 492 -28.82 7.38 -1.06
N ASP A 493 -27.53 7.41 -0.71
CA ASP A 493 -26.47 7.90 -1.58
C ASP A 493 -26.35 7.03 -2.84
N LEU A 494 -26.49 5.71 -2.70
CA LEU A 494 -26.44 4.76 -3.80
C LEU A 494 -27.68 4.80 -4.70
N GLU A 495 -28.86 4.99 -4.11
CA GLU A 495 -30.11 5.21 -4.87
C GLU A 495 -30.04 6.51 -5.69
N ALA A 496 -29.33 7.54 -5.23
CA ALA A 496 -29.10 8.78 -5.97
C ALA A 496 -28.14 8.61 -7.17
N LEU A 497 -27.20 7.65 -7.10
CA LEU A 497 -26.29 7.33 -8.21
C LEU A 497 -26.95 6.48 -9.31
N ASP A 498 -28.06 5.80 -9.00
CA ASP A 498 -28.84 4.98 -9.94
C ASP A 498 -27.98 3.95 -10.73
N ILE A 499 -27.06 3.30 -10.00
CA ILE A 499 -26.14 2.29 -10.55
C ILE A 499 -26.94 1.07 -11.02
N SER A 500 -26.66 0.61 -12.24
CA SER A 500 -27.42 -0.46 -12.89
C SER A 500 -26.56 -1.37 -13.75
N LEU A 501 -27.10 -2.56 -14.04
CA LEU A 501 -26.69 -3.40 -15.15
C LEU A 501 -27.60 -3.12 -16.35
N VAL A 502 -27.07 -3.28 -17.55
CA VAL A 502 -27.84 -3.19 -18.80
C VAL A 502 -27.63 -4.43 -19.65
N GLN A 503 -28.57 -4.67 -20.57
CA GLN A 503 -28.47 -5.74 -21.54
C GLN A 503 -29.16 -5.31 -22.84
N LEU A 504 -28.44 -5.39 -23.95
CA LEU A 504 -29.01 -5.27 -25.29
C LEU A 504 -29.79 -6.55 -25.59
N ALA A 505 -31.05 -6.42 -25.97
CA ALA A 505 -31.93 -7.55 -26.22
C ALA A 505 -32.88 -7.28 -27.38
N SER A 506 -33.44 -8.35 -27.93
CA SER A 506 -34.57 -8.27 -28.85
C SER A 506 -35.60 -9.34 -28.50
N ASP A 507 -36.79 -9.21 -29.06
CA ASP A 507 -37.76 -10.30 -29.05
C ASP A 507 -37.21 -11.56 -29.74
N ALA A 508 -37.82 -12.72 -29.48
CA ALA A 508 -37.36 -13.98 -30.08
C ALA A 508 -37.31 -13.97 -31.62
N SER A 509 -38.09 -13.08 -32.27
CA SER A 509 -38.08 -12.87 -33.72
C SER A 509 -36.95 -11.96 -34.23
N GLN A 510 -36.18 -11.32 -33.35
CA GLN A 510 -35.08 -10.41 -33.68
C GLN A 510 -35.52 -9.20 -34.50
N ILE A 511 -36.68 -8.64 -34.16
CA ILE A 511 -37.28 -7.48 -34.84
C ILE A 511 -37.27 -6.26 -33.91
N ASN A 512 -37.68 -6.45 -32.65
CA ASN A 512 -37.84 -5.35 -31.70
C ASN A 512 -36.68 -5.31 -30.72
N TYR A 513 -35.67 -4.50 -31.03
CA TYR A 513 -34.49 -4.31 -30.18
C TYR A 513 -34.77 -3.31 -29.05
N THR A 514 -34.27 -3.61 -27.86
CA THR A 514 -34.48 -2.81 -26.64
C THR A 514 -33.26 -2.87 -25.72
N LEU A 515 -33.08 -1.84 -24.89
CA LEU A 515 -32.12 -1.84 -23.79
C LEU A 515 -32.83 -2.19 -22.48
N LEU A 516 -32.55 -3.38 -21.95
CA LEU A 516 -33.03 -3.79 -20.64
C LEU A 516 -32.14 -3.17 -19.56
N ARG A 517 -32.74 -2.75 -18.44
CA ARG A 517 -32.01 -2.13 -17.31
C ARG A 517 -32.43 -2.73 -15.97
N GLN A 518 -31.44 -3.12 -15.16
CA GLN A 518 -31.62 -3.60 -13.80
C GLN A 518 -30.88 -2.70 -12.81
N PRO A 519 -31.58 -1.88 -12.01
CA PRO A 519 -30.97 -1.19 -10.86
C PRO A 519 -30.44 -2.19 -9.83
N LEU A 520 -29.23 -1.94 -9.29
CA LEU A 520 -28.56 -2.88 -8.38
C LEU A 520 -29.33 -3.10 -7.07
N LEU A 521 -29.88 -2.02 -6.50
CA LEU A 521 -30.59 -2.06 -5.20
C LEU A 521 -32.10 -2.27 -5.32
N ALA A 522 -32.60 -2.65 -6.49
CA ALA A 522 -33.98 -3.11 -6.65
C ALA A 522 -34.25 -4.28 -5.70
N ARG A 523 -35.42 -4.29 -5.03
CA ARG A 523 -35.71 -5.24 -3.94
C ARG A 523 -35.46 -6.70 -4.30
N SER A 524 -35.78 -7.10 -5.53
CA SER A 524 -35.62 -8.47 -6.05
C SER A 524 -34.19 -8.83 -6.51
N PHE A 525 -33.27 -7.88 -6.54
CA PHE A 525 -31.86 -8.08 -6.96
C PHE A 525 -30.85 -7.55 -5.94
N ALA A 526 -31.32 -6.96 -4.85
CA ALA A 526 -30.49 -6.23 -3.88
C ALA A 526 -29.37 -7.07 -3.28
N PHE A 527 -29.55 -8.39 -3.09
CA PHE A 527 -28.49 -9.27 -2.63
C PHE A 527 -27.27 -9.23 -3.56
N PHE A 528 -27.47 -9.50 -4.85
CA PHE A 528 -26.41 -9.42 -5.85
C PHE A 528 -25.89 -7.99 -6.01
N GLY A 529 -26.77 -7.00 -5.89
CA GLY A 529 -26.39 -5.58 -5.83
C GLY A 529 -25.39 -5.28 -4.73
N TRP A 530 -25.61 -5.74 -3.50
CA TRP A 530 -24.69 -5.55 -2.38
C TRP A 530 -23.36 -6.29 -2.57
N VAL A 531 -23.36 -7.48 -3.19
CA VAL A 531 -22.12 -8.19 -3.55
C VAL A 531 -21.31 -7.35 -4.55
N LEU A 532 -21.95 -6.91 -5.64
CA LEU A 532 -21.33 -6.07 -6.67
C LEU A 532 -20.81 -4.72 -6.12
N LEU A 533 -21.54 -4.11 -5.18
CA LEU A 533 -21.11 -2.87 -4.52
C LEU A 533 -19.95 -3.11 -3.54
N SER A 534 -19.89 -4.27 -2.89
CA SER A 534 -18.75 -4.65 -2.06
C SER A 534 -17.50 -4.83 -2.92
N ASP A 535 -17.63 -5.48 -4.08
CA ASP A 535 -16.56 -5.59 -5.09
C ASP A 535 -16.07 -4.22 -5.58
N TRP A 536 -16.96 -3.22 -5.70
CA TRP A 536 -16.58 -1.85 -6.04
C TRP A 536 -15.74 -1.18 -4.94
N VAL A 537 -16.11 -1.38 -3.66
CA VAL A 537 -15.30 -0.88 -2.52
C VAL A 537 -13.92 -1.52 -2.51
N LEU A 538 -13.85 -2.83 -2.77
CA LEU A 538 -12.61 -3.62 -2.79
C LEU A 538 -11.77 -3.42 -4.07
N GLY A 539 -12.19 -2.56 -4.99
CA GLY A 539 -11.47 -2.29 -6.23
C GLY A 539 -11.45 -3.44 -7.24
N VAL A 540 -12.33 -4.44 -7.08
CA VAL A 540 -12.54 -5.55 -8.03
C VAL A 540 -13.35 -5.07 -9.24
N ARG A 541 -14.23 -4.09 -9.04
CA ARG A 541 -15.08 -3.47 -10.08
C ARG A 541 -14.93 -1.95 -10.02
N GLU A 542 -15.27 -1.28 -11.10
CA GLU A 542 -15.40 0.18 -11.16
C GLU A 542 -16.79 0.58 -11.66
N VAL A 543 -17.19 1.82 -11.36
CA VAL A 543 -18.46 2.39 -11.82
C VAL A 543 -18.17 3.55 -12.76
N VAL A 544 -18.76 3.50 -13.94
CA VAL A 544 -18.61 4.52 -14.99
C VAL A 544 -19.98 5.11 -15.32
N SER A 545 -20.06 6.43 -15.31
CA SER A 545 -21.19 7.21 -15.81
C SER A 545 -20.99 7.49 -17.30
N PHE A 546 -21.87 6.96 -18.14
CA PHE A 546 -21.95 7.23 -19.57
C PHE A 546 -22.98 8.34 -19.77
N GLU A 547 -22.51 9.57 -19.97
CA GLU A 547 -23.34 10.78 -20.11
C GLU A 547 -23.47 11.17 -21.58
N GLY A 548 -24.56 10.75 -22.21
CA GLY A 548 -24.90 11.14 -23.57
C GLY A 548 -25.83 12.35 -23.64
N ASP A 549 -26.29 12.64 -24.85
CA ASP A 549 -27.20 13.74 -25.16
C ASP A 549 -28.63 13.49 -24.66
N ASN A 550 -29.10 12.23 -24.72
CA ASN A 550 -30.47 11.86 -24.37
C ASN A 550 -30.61 11.36 -22.93
N ALA A 551 -29.62 10.62 -22.44
CA ALA A 551 -29.67 10.02 -21.11
C ALA A 551 -28.28 9.79 -20.51
N THR A 552 -28.27 9.52 -19.20
CA THR A 552 -27.11 9.04 -18.47
C THR A 552 -27.33 7.58 -18.06
N LEU A 553 -26.35 6.73 -18.30
CA LEU A 553 -26.30 5.35 -17.80
C LEU A 553 -25.14 5.21 -16.84
N VAL A 554 -25.43 4.96 -15.56
CA VAL A 554 -24.41 4.65 -14.55
C VAL A 554 -24.31 3.14 -14.43
N LEU A 555 -23.19 2.60 -14.90
CA LEU A 555 -22.98 1.16 -15.04
C LEU A 555 -21.82 0.70 -14.15
N ILE A 556 -21.97 -0.49 -13.56
CA ILE A 556 -20.88 -1.17 -12.88
C ILE A 556 -20.19 -2.15 -13.85
N SER A 557 -18.85 -2.18 -13.83
CA SER A 557 -18.05 -3.04 -14.71
C SER A 557 -18.21 -4.53 -14.37
N GLU A 558 -17.72 -5.40 -15.26
CA GLU A 558 -17.41 -6.79 -14.91
C GLU A 558 -16.28 -6.85 -13.85
N ALA A 559 -16.19 -7.96 -13.10
CA ALA A 559 -15.11 -8.18 -12.16
C ALA A 559 -13.80 -8.36 -12.91
N TYR A 560 -12.81 -7.57 -12.53
CA TYR A 560 -11.46 -7.70 -13.04
C TYR A 560 -10.69 -8.81 -12.32
N ASP A 561 -9.69 -9.37 -12.99
CA ASP A 561 -8.81 -10.37 -12.40
C ASP A 561 -7.92 -9.74 -11.31
N THR A 562 -8.12 -10.19 -10.07
CA THR A 562 -7.34 -9.78 -8.90
C THR A 562 -6.22 -10.76 -8.56
N THR A 563 -6.00 -11.78 -9.38
CA THR A 563 -4.86 -12.69 -9.20
C THR A 563 -3.57 -12.01 -9.65
N SER A 564 -2.51 -12.15 -8.84
CA SER A 564 -1.17 -11.72 -9.22
C SER A 564 -0.40 -12.91 -9.78
N THR A 565 0.28 -12.69 -10.91
CA THR A 565 1.25 -13.63 -11.47
C THR A 565 2.65 -13.44 -10.90
N ASP A 566 2.90 -12.30 -10.25
CA ASP A 566 4.19 -11.96 -9.66
C ASP A 566 4.18 -12.24 -8.15
N PRO A 567 5.14 -13.02 -7.64
CA PRO A 567 5.33 -13.16 -6.20
C PRO A 567 5.78 -11.82 -5.62
N SER A 568 5.74 -11.64 -4.29
CA SER A 568 6.29 -10.44 -3.65
C SER A 568 7.80 -10.31 -3.95
N ALA A 569 8.16 -9.58 -5.01
CA ALA A 569 9.45 -9.75 -5.70
C ALA A 569 10.61 -8.91 -5.15
N THR A 570 10.47 -8.25 -4.00
CA THR A 570 11.62 -7.58 -3.37
C THR A 570 12.43 -8.59 -2.57
N THR A 571 13.67 -8.83 -3.01
CA THR A 571 14.65 -9.64 -2.26
C THR A 571 14.99 -8.92 -0.96
N VAL A 572 14.93 -9.66 0.15
CA VAL A 572 15.30 -9.13 1.46
C VAL A 572 16.82 -9.07 1.55
N GLY A 573 17.37 -7.87 1.74
CA GLY A 573 18.80 -7.67 1.96
C GLY A 573 19.29 -8.48 3.17
N ARG A 574 20.51 -9.05 3.06
CA ARG A 574 21.13 -9.90 4.11
C ARG A 574 22.53 -9.41 4.52
N ALA A 575 22.89 -8.17 4.18
CA ALA A 575 24.23 -7.64 4.45
C ALA A 575 24.56 -7.65 5.96
N THR A 576 23.57 -7.44 6.81
CA THR A 576 23.71 -7.39 8.27
C THR A 576 23.96 -8.75 8.92
N THR A 577 23.84 -9.87 8.20
CA THR A 577 24.22 -11.21 8.68
C THR A 577 25.68 -11.26 9.14
N VAL A 578 26.56 -10.44 8.54
CA VAL A 578 27.96 -10.33 8.96
C VAL A 578 28.08 -9.88 10.42
N VAL A 579 27.21 -8.98 10.88
CA VAL A 579 27.19 -8.53 12.29
C VAL A 579 26.89 -9.69 13.21
N PHE A 580 25.94 -10.57 12.84
CA PHE A 580 25.65 -11.77 13.62
C PHE A 580 26.88 -12.69 13.73
N TYR A 581 27.60 -12.95 12.64
CA TYR A 581 28.82 -13.77 12.69
C TYR A 581 29.91 -13.16 13.57
N LEU A 582 30.06 -11.83 13.58
CA LEU A 582 30.98 -11.15 14.49
C LEU A 582 30.57 -11.34 15.95
N VAL A 583 29.27 -11.29 16.26
CA VAL A 583 28.76 -11.54 17.63
C VAL A 583 28.92 -13.01 18.05
N VAL A 584 28.75 -13.96 17.12
CA VAL A 584 29.08 -15.38 17.32
C VAL A 584 30.56 -15.53 17.65
N TYR A 585 31.45 -14.89 16.88
CA TYR A 585 32.88 -14.89 17.13
C TYR A 585 33.22 -14.39 18.54
N VAL A 586 32.63 -13.27 19.00
CA VAL A 586 32.80 -12.78 20.37
C VAL A 586 32.42 -13.85 21.40
N SER A 587 31.29 -14.52 21.20
CA SER A 587 30.80 -15.56 22.13
C SER A 587 31.75 -16.75 22.20
N VAL A 588 32.23 -17.22 21.04
CA VAL A 588 33.17 -18.35 20.95
C VAL A 588 34.47 -18.03 21.68
N ILE A 589 35.06 -16.84 21.44
CA ILE A 589 36.28 -16.41 22.13
C ILE A 589 36.06 -16.33 23.64
N LEU A 590 34.95 -15.74 24.10
CA LEU A 590 34.65 -15.65 25.53
C LEU A 590 34.50 -17.03 26.19
N VAL A 591 33.85 -17.99 25.51
CA VAL A 591 33.73 -19.38 26.01
C VAL A 591 35.09 -20.07 26.05
N VAL A 592 35.90 -19.97 24.99
CA VAL A 592 37.24 -20.59 24.94
C VAL A 592 38.14 -20.03 26.04
N VAL A 593 38.18 -18.70 26.19
CA VAL A 593 38.97 -18.04 27.24
C VAL A 593 38.43 -18.41 28.62
N ALA A 594 37.11 -18.52 28.81
CA ALA A 594 36.53 -18.96 30.07
C ALA A 594 36.93 -20.38 30.42
N VAL A 595 36.89 -21.32 29.48
CA VAL A 595 37.31 -22.71 29.68
C VAL A 595 38.80 -22.78 30.04
N ALA A 596 39.65 -22.05 29.32
CA ALA A 596 41.08 -21.98 29.62
C ALA A 596 41.34 -21.39 31.02
N CYS A 597 40.76 -20.23 31.35
CA CYS A 597 40.89 -19.61 32.67
C CYS A 597 40.35 -20.51 33.79
N SER A 598 39.28 -21.26 33.51
CA SER A 598 38.67 -22.20 34.45
C SER A 598 39.59 -23.39 34.72
N PHE A 599 40.14 -23.98 33.66
CA PHE A 599 41.07 -25.11 33.74
C PHE A 599 42.35 -24.73 34.51
N PHE A 600 42.98 -23.61 34.16
CA PHE A 600 44.15 -23.11 34.88
C PHE A 600 43.83 -22.66 36.31
N GLY A 601 42.65 -22.08 36.53
CA GLY A 601 42.17 -21.69 37.87
C GLY A 601 42.01 -22.89 38.80
N LEU A 602 41.50 -24.02 38.28
CA LEU A 602 41.38 -25.28 39.01
C LEU A 602 42.75 -25.93 39.26
N LEU A 603 43.64 -25.94 38.27
CA LEU A 603 45.01 -26.45 38.39
C LEU A 603 45.84 -25.70 39.44
N HIS A 604 45.75 -24.37 39.46
CA HIS A 604 46.57 -23.51 40.30
C HIS A 604 45.88 -23.01 41.57
N ARG A 605 44.65 -23.48 41.87
CA ARG A 605 43.85 -23.09 43.04
C ARG A 605 43.71 -21.56 43.19
N ALA A 606 43.39 -20.88 42.09
CA ALA A 606 43.14 -19.44 42.09
C ALA A 606 41.89 -19.08 42.90
N ASP A 607 41.81 -17.86 43.44
CA ASP A 607 40.62 -17.37 44.14
C ASP A 607 39.43 -17.24 43.17
N PRO A 608 38.34 -18.02 43.34
CA PRO A 608 37.20 -17.99 42.44
C PRO A 608 36.47 -16.64 42.41
N ARG A 609 36.71 -15.75 43.38
CA ARG A 609 36.14 -14.39 43.39
C ARG A 609 36.57 -13.56 42.19
N HIS A 610 37.72 -13.87 41.57
CA HIS A 610 38.19 -13.19 40.36
C HIS A 610 37.35 -13.55 39.12
N LEU A 611 36.54 -14.62 39.17
CA LEU A 611 35.66 -14.97 38.05
C LEU A 611 34.58 -13.91 37.83
N VAL A 612 34.16 -13.16 38.85
CA VAL A 612 33.10 -12.13 38.75
C VAL A 612 33.50 -10.93 37.88
N VAL A 613 34.80 -10.72 37.65
CA VAL A 613 35.31 -9.68 36.74
C VAL A 613 35.68 -10.21 35.36
N PHE A 614 35.43 -11.50 35.08
CA PHE A 614 35.82 -12.19 33.85
C PHE A 614 35.43 -11.43 32.59
N HIS A 615 34.14 -11.09 32.43
CA HIS A 615 33.61 -10.44 31.22
C HIS A 615 34.31 -9.11 30.90
N ARG A 616 34.67 -8.34 31.93
CA ARG A 616 35.38 -7.06 31.75
C ARG A 616 36.81 -7.27 31.28
N VAL A 617 37.54 -8.20 31.90
CA VAL A 617 38.95 -8.44 31.59
C VAL A 617 39.11 -9.21 30.28
N ALA A 618 38.37 -10.31 30.12
CA ALA A 618 38.44 -11.19 28.96
C ALA A 618 37.96 -10.47 27.70
N GLY A 619 36.83 -9.75 27.78
CA GLY A 619 36.29 -9.01 26.65
C GLY A 619 37.26 -7.93 26.13
N ALA A 620 37.81 -7.11 27.01
CA ALA A 620 38.70 -6.03 26.60
C ALA A 620 40.05 -6.54 26.06
N THR A 621 40.57 -7.64 26.63
CA THR A 621 41.92 -8.15 26.32
C THR A 621 41.94 -9.07 25.11
N TRP A 622 40.93 -9.95 24.96
CA TRP A 622 40.95 -11.03 23.96
C TRP A 622 40.03 -10.79 22.76
N VAL A 623 39.01 -9.93 22.91
CA VAL A 623 38.05 -9.63 21.84
C VAL A 623 38.29 -8.22 21.28
N GLY A 624 38.45 -7.25 22.17
CA GLY A 624 38.66 -5.85 21.81
C GLY A 624 37.38 -5.01 21.82
N ARG A 625 37.56 -3.72 22.13
CA ARG A 625 36.47 -2.77 22.39
C ARG A 625 35.48 -2.59 21.23
N PRO A 626 35.90 -2.50 19.95
CA PRO A 626 34.96 -2.31 18.84
C PRO A 626 33.96 -3.46 18.70
N LEU A 627 34.40 -4.71 18.88
CA LEU A 627 33.53 -5.89 18.80
C LEU A 627 32.60 -6.02 20.01
N LEU A 628 33.03 -5.60 21.21
CA LEU A 628 32.15 -5.49 22.37
C LEU A 628 31.08 -4.41 22.20
N PHE A 629 31.46 -3.26 21.62
CA PHE A 629 30.51 -2.22 21.28
C PHE A 629 29.49 -2.73 20.26
N LEU A 630 29.93 -3.40 19.20
CA LEU A 630 29.05 -3.98 18.19
C LEU A 630 28.07 -4.99 18.81
N ARG A 631 28.54 -5.85 19.73
CA ARG A 631 27.69 -6.78 20.47
C ARG A 631 26.64 -6.05 21.31
N GLY A 632 27.03 -5.05 22.09
CA GLY A 632 26.06 -4.26 22.87
C GLY A 632 25.09 -3.47 21.99
N ALA A 633 25.56 -2.91 20.87
CA ALA A 633 24.74 -2.17 19.93
C ALA A 633 23.70 -3.08 19.27
N SER A 634 24.06 -4.33 18.93
CA SER A 634 23.11 -5.30 18.40
C SER A 634 21.95 -5.59 19.36
N ALA A 635 22.22 -5.64 20.67
CA ALA A 635 21.18 -5.79 21.69
C ALA A 635 20.31 -4.54 21.84
N ILE A 636 20.89 -3.34 21.73
CA ILE A 636 20.14 -2.07 21.71
C ILE A 636 19.20 -2.00 20.52
N VAL A 637 19.63 -2.44 19.33
CA VAL A 637 18.77 -2.51 18.14
C VAL A 637 17.57 -3.41 18.42
N LEU A 638 17.77 -4.59 19.01
CA LEU A 638 16.67 -5.49 19.38
C LEU A 638 15.70 -4.87 20.40
N LEU A 639 16.21 -4.21 21.44
CA LEU A 639 15.42 -3.47 22.44
C LEU A 639 14.75 -2.20 21.89
N SER A 640 15.07 -1.83 20.65
CA SER A 640 14.50 -0.68 19.95
C SER A 640 13.58 -1.10 18.79
N THR A 641 13.37 -2.40 18.59
CA THR A 641 12.51 -2.97 17.55
C THR A 641 11.24 -3.56 18.17
N ALA A 642 10.09 -3.28 17.58
CA ALA A 642 8.79 -3.76 18.03
C ALA A 642 8.72 -5.29 17.99
N PRO A 643 8.25 -5.96 19.07
CA PRO A 643 8.13 -7.40 19.10
C PRO A 643 6.78 -7.82 18.50
N MET A 644 6.80 -8.28 17.26
CA MET A 644 5.61 -8.67 16.50
C MET A 644 5.82 -9.96 15.72
N ALA A 645 4.74 -10.70 15.53
CA ALA A 645 4.72 -11.91 14.74
C ALA A 645 3.53 -11.89 13.78
N LEU A 646 3.73 -12.46 12.58
CA LEU A 646 2.63 -12.83 11.72
C LEU A 646 1.96 -14.07 12.32
N THR A 647 0.68 -13.96 12.66
CA THR A 647 -0.10 -15.05 13.23
C THR A 647 -1.16 -15.48 12.24
N THR A 648 -1.35 -16.79 12.12
CA THR A 648 -2.41 -17.39 11.32
C THR A 648 -3.31 -18.20 12.22
N SER A 649 -4.61 -17.89 12.23
CA SER A 649 -5.61 -18.57 13.02
C SER A 649 -6.85 -18.77 12.17
N PHE A 650 -7.29 -20.02 12.01
CA PHE A 650 -8.50 -20.36 11.26
C PHE A 650 -8.50 -19.74 9.84
N GLY A 651 -7.40 -19.85 9.09
CA GLY A 651 -7.30 -19.32 7.72
C GLY A 651 -7.25 -17.79 7.61
N LEU A 652 -7.30 -17.07 8.73
CA LEU A 652 -7.10 -15.63 8.81
C LEU A 652 -5.66 -15.32 9.22
N SER A 653 -5.07 -14.32 8.59
CA SER A 653 -3.72 -13.83 8.90
C SER A 653 -3.78 -12.41 9.41
N ARG A 654 -3.00 -12.11 10.45
CA ARG A 654 -2.81 -10.76 11.01
C ARG A 654 -1.47 -10.61 11.70
N PHE A 655 -0.96 -9.38 11.78
CA PHE A 655 0.12 -9.07 12.72
C PHE A 655 -0.43 -8.99 14.15
N ALA A 656 0.28 -9.60 15.08
CA ALA A 656 -0.05 -9.55 16.49
C ALA A 656 1.19 -9.17 17.31
N HIS A 657 0.97 -8.46 18.41
CA HIS A 657 2.01 -8.20 19.39
C HIS A 657 2.48 -9.52 20.02
N ALA A 658 3.79 -9.71 20.06
CA ALA A 658 4.44 -10.88 20.63
C ALA A 658 5.37 -10.44 21.76
N PRO A 659 4.84 -9.99 22.92
CA PRO A 659 5.64 -9.37 23.97
C PRO A 659 6.76 -10.30 24.47
N ARG A 660 7.96 -9.73 24.65
CA ARG A 660 9.14 -10.47 25.11
C ARG A 660 8.99 -10.85 26.59
N GLY A 661 9.40 -12.07 26.94
CA GLY A 661 9.37 -12.54 28.33
C GLY A 661 10.40 -11.82 29.21
N PHE A 662 10.20 -11.83 30.54
CA PHE A 662 11.15 -11.20 31.48
C PHE A 662 12.58 -11.70 31.33
N LEU A 663 12.77 -13.02 31.17
CA LEU A 663 14.10 -13.61 31.01
C LEU A 663 14.78 -13.18 29.71
N GLU A 664 14.03 -13.05 28.62
CA GLU A 664 14.56 -12.58 27.33
C GLU A 664 15.02 -11.13 27.44
N VAL A 665 14.18 -10.27 28.03
CA VAL A 665 14.51 -8.85 28.25
C VAL A 665 15.71 -8.71 29.19
N ALA A 666 15.79 -9.51 30.26
CA ALA A 666 16.93 -9.52 31.18
C ALA A 666 18.24 -9.88 30.46
N VAL A 667 18.21 -10.85 29.54
CA VAL A 667 19.37 -11.23 28.72
C VAL A 667 19.72 -10.14 27.73
N LEU A 668 18.76 -9.60 26.97
CA LEU A 668 18.99 -8.51 26.02
C LEU A 668 19.56 -7.26 26.72
N ALA A 669 19.01 -6.89 27.88
CA ALA A 669 19.52 -5.82 28.70
C ALA A 669 20.96 -6.10 29.16
N SER A 670 21.27 -7.34 29.56
CA SER A 670 22.63 -7.72 29.97
C SER A 670 23.63 -7.60 28.82
N GLU A 671 23.22 -7.94 27.60
CA GLU A 671 24.05 -7.81 26.41
C GLU A 671 24.23 -6.34 26.01
N ALA A 672 23.19 -5.52 26.12
CA ALA A 672 23.32 -4.08 25.90
C ALA A 672 24.31 -3.41 26.89
N THR A 673 24.55 -3.99 28.08
CA THR A 673 25.56 -3.46 29.03
C THR A 673 27.01 -3.59 28.58
N TRP A 674 27.33 -4.34 27.51
CA TRP A 674 28.69 -4.35 26.95
C TRP A 674 29.19 -2.94 26.60
N ILE A 675 28.30 -2.04 26.18
CA ILE A 675 28.61 -0.62 25.93
C ILE A 675 29.03 0.09 27.23
N THR A 676 28.37 -0.23 28.34
CA THR A 676 28.73 0.29 29.67
C THR A 676 30.13 -0.15 30.07
N TYR A 677 30.54 -1.38 29.73
CA TYR A 677 31.90 -1.86 29.99
C TYR A 677 32.93 -1.11 29.16
N VAL A 678 32.69 -0.90 27.87
CA VAL A 678 33.57 -0.13 26.98
C VAL A 678 33.76 1.31 27.51
N ILE A 679 32.68 1.99 27.90
CA ILE A 679 32.74 3.36 28.46
C ILE A 679 33.43 3.37 29.82
N SER A 680 33.12 2.40 30.69
CA SER A 680 33.77 2.28 32.00
C SER A 680 35.28 2.12 31.86
N GLU A 681 35.78 1.42 30.85
CA GLU A 681 37.22 1.30 30.62
C GLU A 681 37.89 2.61 30.19
N VAL A 682 37.19 3.48 29.47
CA VAL A 682 37.69 4.83 29.17
C VAL A 682 37.72 5.69 30.44
N ALA A 683 36.72 5.52 31.31
CA ALA A 683 36.65 6.22 32.59
C ALA A 683 37.73 5.79 33.61
N LEU A 684 38.43 4.67 33.38
CA LEU A 684 39.56 4.23 34.21
C LEU A 684 40.80 5.13 34.09
N LEU A 685 40.80 6.09 33.16
CA LEU A 685 41.79 7.18 33.12
C LEU A 685 41.68 8.10 34.35
N VAL A 686 40.54 8.06 35.08
CA VAL A 686 40.35 8.79 36.33
C VAL A 686 40.78 7.90 37.51
N PRO A 687 41.69 8.37 38.39
CA PRO A 687 42.15 7.59 39.54
C PRO A 687 41.02 7.43 40.57
N LEU A 688 40.45 6.23 40.62
CA LEU A 688 39.41 5.82 41.57
C LEU A 688 39.98 4.84 42.60
N ALA A 689 39.54 4.94 43.85
CA ALA A 689 39.96 4.01 44.91
C ALA A 689 39.32 2.62 44.75
N ARG A 690 38.13 2.52 44.13
CA ARG A 690 37.37 1.26 43.94
C ARG A 690 36.79 1.11 42.53
N PRO A 691 37.63 0.99 41.48
CA PRO A 691 37.17 0.98 40.07
C PRO A 691 36.21 -0.18 39.75
N HIS A 692 36.41 -1.36 40.33
CA HIS A 692 35.52 -2.51 40.12
C HIS A 692 34.12 -2.29 40.70
N ALA A 693 34.01 -1.75 41.92
CA ALA A 693 32.72 -1.51 42.57
C ALA A 693 31.90 -0.46 41.83
N THR A 694 32.54 0.65 41.41
CA THR A 694 31.92 1.69 40.59
C THR A 694 31.41 1.11 39.27
N GLY A 695 32.23 0.27 38.63
CA GLY A 695 31.85 -0.41 37.41
C GLY A 695 30.63 -1.33 37.57
N HIS A 696 30.60 -2.19 38.59
CA HIS A 696 29.46 -3.09 38.81
C HIS A 696 28.18 -2.33 39.13
N LEU A 697 28.27 -1.23 39.88
CA LEU A 697 27.13 -0.36 40.18
C LEU A 697 26.58 0.29 38.91
N SER A 698 27.44 0.88 38.08
CA SER A 698 27.01 1.54 36.84
C SER A 698 26.33 0.57 35.87
N ALA A 699 26.89 -0.63 35.70
CA ALA A 699 26.30 -1.67 34.88
C ALA A 699 24.97 -2.20 35.45
N GLY A 700 24.86 -2.38 36.77
CA GLY A 700 23.62 -2.80 37.42
C GLY A 700 22.50 -1.76 37.28
N VAL A 701 22.81 -0.47 37.42
CA VAL A 701 21.85 0.62 37.21
C VAL A 701 21.39 0.68 35.76
N VAL A 702 22.32 0.66 34.79
CA VAL A 702 21.97 0.66 33.36
C VAL A 702 21.10 -0.56 33.01
N TRP A 703 21.47 -1.75 33.49
CA TRP A 703 20.68 -2.96 33.28
C TRP A 703 19.26 -2.84 33.83
N ALA A 704 19.11 -2.34 35.06
CA ALA A 704 17.80 -2.15 35.67
C ALA A 704 16.95 -1.13 34.90
N LEU A 705 17.57 -0.05 34.40
CA LEU A 705 16.89 0.94 33.56
C LEU A 705 16.43 0.32 32.23
N TYR A 706 17.28 -0.46 31.55
CA TYR A 706 16.91 -1.14 30.30
C TYR A 706 15.73 -2.11 30.51
N VAL A 707 15.79 -2.95 31.55
CA VAL A 707 14.71 -3.90 31.87
C VAL A 707 13.41 -3.17 32.20
N SER A 708 13.48 -2.14 33.05
CA SER A 708 12.30 -1.37 33.45
C SER A 708 11.67 -0.70 32.23
N LEU A 709 12.49 -0.05 31.42
CA LEU A 709 12.05 0.70 30.25
C LEU A 709 11.39 -0.20 29.20
N GLU A 710 11.90 -1.42 28.98
CA GLU A 710 11.30 -2.39 28.06
C GLU A 710 9.98 -2.98 28.59
N MET A 711 9.90 -3.23 29.90
CA MET A 711 8.70 -3.77 30.54
C MET A 711 7.56 -2.76 30.64
N THR A 712 7.87 -1.47 30.83
CA THR A 712 6.85 -0.43 31.01
C THR A 712 6.46 0.26 29.70
N PHE A 713 7.41 0.39 28.76
CA PHE A 713 7.21 1.10 27.49
C PHE A 713 7.87 0.33 26.34
N PRO A 714 7.28 -0.81 25.91
CA PRO A 714 7.75 -1.55 24.74
C PRO A 714 7.57 -0.71 23.47
N VAL A 715 8.38 -1.00 22.45
CA VAL A 715 8.26 -0.31 21.16
C VAL A 715 7.07 -0.87 20.38
N GLU A 716 6.22 0.03 19.88
CA GLU A 716 5.06 -0.29 19.04
C GLU A 716 5.35 0.02 17.56
N ILE A 717 4.66 -0.69 16.67
CA ILE A 717 4.68 -0.40 15.23
C ILE A 717 3.85 0.85 14.97
N GLN A 718 4.31 1.72 14.07
CA GLN A 718 3.49 2.85 13.63
C GLN A 718 3.37 2.84 12.11
N THR A 719 2.17 3.11 11.63
CA THR A 719 1.87 3.20 10.21
C THR A 719 1.45 4.62 9.89
N GLN A 720 2.02 5.19 8.83
CA GLN A 720 1.71 6.52 8.34
C GLN A 720 1.39 6.45 6.86
N LEU A 721 0.15 6.72 6.50
CA LEU A 721 -0.29 6.82 5.11
C LEU A 721 -0.02 8.24 4.60
N HIS A 722 0.71 8.35 3.50
CA HIS A 722 1.01 9.61 2.82
C HIS A 722 1.09 9.33 1.33
N GLN A 723 0.04 9.64 0.57
CA GLN A 723 0.03 9.35 -0.86
C GLN A 723 0.59 10.53 -1.66
N VAL A 724 1.78 10.34 -2.22
CA VAL A 724 2.41 11.30 -3.14
C VAL A 724 2.67 10.58 -4.45
N CYS A 725 2.09 11.10 -5.54
CA CYS A 725 2.19 10.49 -6.86
C CYS A 725 2.65 11.49 -7.91
N THR A 726 3.32 10.98 -8.94
CA THR A 726 3.62 11.64 -10.21
C THR A 726 3.15 10.77 -11.36
N VAL A 727 2.88 11.35 -12.53
CA VAL A 727 2.40 10.62 -13.70
C VAL A 727 3.30 10.88 -14.89
N GLN A 728 3.71 9.82 -15.56
CA GLN A 728 4.36 9.91 -16.85
C GLN A 728 3.30 10.02 -17.95
N SER A 729 3.47 11.00 -18.84
CA SER A 729 2.57 11.28 -19.96
C SER A 729 1.10 11.44 -19.56
N MET A 730 0.83 12.10 -18.43
CA MET A 730 -0.49 12.50 -17.88
C MET A 730 -1.52 11.37 -17.57
N TYR A 731 -1.45 10.21 -18.22
CA TYR A 731 -2.43 9.12 -18.12
C TYR A 731 -1.83 7.71 -18.11
N HIS A 732 -0.54 7.57 -18.46
CA HIS A 732 0.04 6.30 -18.87
C HIS A 732 0.62 5.47 -17.71
N GLN A 733 1.57 6.03 -16.94
CA GLN A 733 2.21 5.32 -15.82
C GLN A 733 2.23 6.19 -14.57
N LEU A 734 1.66 5.69 -13.48
CA LEU A 734 1.73 6.28 -12.15
C LEU A 734 3.00 5.84 -11.41
N GLN A 735 3.61 6.78 -10.69
CA GLN A 735 4.66 6.51 -9.72
C GLN A 735 4.27 7.11 -8.37
N CYS A 736 4.09 6.26 -7.36
CA CYS A 736 3.58 6.65 -6.06
C CYS A 736 4.45 6.16 -4.90
N THR A 737 4.57 6.99 -3.88
CA THR A 737 5.03 6.62 -2.53
C THR A 737 3.88 6.87 -1.57
N SER A 738 3.40 5.83 -0.88
CA SER A 738 2.06 5.88 -0.26
C SER A 738 2.01 5.57 1.23
N ALA A 739 3.01 4.89 1.78
CA ALA A 739 3.00 4.52 3.20
C ALA A 739 4.41 4.46 3.79
N THR A 740 4.49 4.69 5.10
CA THR A 740 5.68 4.40 5.92
C THR A 740 5.26 3.54 7.09
N VAL A 741 5.94 2.41 7.29
CA VAL A 741 5.74 1.49 8.42
C VAL A 741 7.02 1.50 9.26
N THR A 742 6.96 2.11 10.44
CA THR A 742 8.07 2.16 11.41
C THR A 742 7.98 0.97 12.35
N ILE A 743 8.93 0.05 12.23
CA ILE A 743 9.01 -1.18 13.03
C ILE A 743 9.93 -1.03 14.26
N GLY A 744 10.61 0.11 14.39
CA GLY A 744 11.49 0.40 15.51
C GLY A 744 11.61 1.90 15.79
N SER A 745 12.25 2.24 16.90
CA SER A 745 12.38 3.62 17.36
C SER A 745 13.84 4.06 17.42
N TYR A 746 14.21 4.97 16.52
CA TYR A 746 15.52 5.62 16.53
C TYR A 746 15.76 6.40 17.83
N ALA A 747 14.74 7.09 18.33
CA ALA A 747 14.82 7.81 19.60
C ALA A 747 15.13 6.87 20.76
N ARG A 748 14.51 5.68 20.79
CA ARG A 748 14.78 4.64 21.79
C ARG A 748 16.23 4.16 21.71
N ALA A 749 16.72 3.86 20.51
CA ALA A 749 18.11 3.43 20.31
C ALA A 749 19.11 4.50 20.81
N CYS A 750 18.85 5.78 20.51
CA CYS A 750 19.64 6.91 21.02
C CYS A 750 19.60 7.01 22.55
N TRP A 751 18.41 6.90 23.17
CA TRP A 751 18.29 6.92 24.63
C TRP A 751 19.06 5.78 25.28
N LEU A 752 18.93 4.56 24.76
CA LEU A 752 19.66 3.40 25.25
C LEU A 752 21.18 3.59 25.10
N LEU A 753 21.67 4.22 24.02
CA LEU A 753 23.09 4.55 23.87
C LEU A 753 23.55 5.66 24.83
N LEU A 754 22.72 6.67 25.09
CA LEU A 754 23.04 7.81 25.96
C LEU A 754 23.06 7.44 27.45
N LEU A 755 22.23 6.48 27.88
CA LEU A 755 22.13 6.07 29.28
C LEU A 755 23.48 5.65 29.89
N PRO A 756 24.26 4.72 29.29
CA PRO A 756 25.62 4.40 29.75
C PRO A 756 26.57 5.61 29.81
N VAL A 757 26.46 6.53 28.84
CA VAL A 757 27.31 7.73 28.74
C VAL A 757 27.03 8.70 29.90
N LEU A 758 25.81 8.72 30.44
CA LEU A 758 25.45 9.54 31.59
C LEU A 758 25.68 8.83 32.93
N VAL A 759 25.29 7.56 33.03
CA VAL A 759 25.34 6.80 34.30
C VAL A 759 26.78 6.50 34.71
N VAL A 760 27.69 6.19 33.77
CA VAL A 760 29.08 5.87 34.10
C VAL A 760 29.80 7.09 34.72
N PRO A 761 29.81 8.30 34.13
CA PRO A 761 30.43 9.46 34.77
C PRO A 761 29.78 9.84 36.10
N MET A 762 28.45 9.77 36.21
CA MET A 762 27.74 10.09 37.45
C MET A 762 28.10 9.14 38.59
N THR A 763 28.17 7.84 38.32
CA THR A 763 28.60 6.85 39.31
C THR A 763 30.08 7.02 39.68
N VAL A 764 30.94 7.34 38.72
CA VAL A 764 32.35 7.71 38.96
C VAL A 764 32.47 8.94 39.87
N LEU A 765 31.68 9.98 39.62
CA LEU A 765 31.65 11.21 40.44
C LEU A 765 31.17 10.93 41.86
N VAL A 766 30.02 10.26 42.02
CA VAL A 766 29.43 9.94 43.33
C VAL A 766 30.36 9.07 44.16
N MET A 767 30.93 8.03 43.55
CA MET A 767 31.88 7.15 44.23
C MET A 767 33.19 7.87 44.56
N GLY A 768 33.68 8.74 43.66
CA GLY A 768 34.85 9.57 43.92
C GLY A 768 34.65 10.55 45.09
N ILE A 769 33.47 11.15 45.22
CA ILE A 769 33.11 12.00 46.37
C ILE A 769 32.99 11.15 47.65
N ALA A 770 32.34 9.98 47.57
CA ALA A 770 32.22 9.07 48.71
C ALA A 770 33.57 8.53 49.19
N ASP A 771 34.51 8.32 48.28
CA ASP A 771 35.87 7.88 48.59
C ASP A 771 36.72 9.02 49.21
N ARG A 772 36.47 10.29 48.86
CA ARG A 772 37.11 11.46 49.51
C ARG A 772 36.66 11.68 50.96
N HIS A 773 35.47 11.22 51.33
CA HIS A 773 34.92 11.37 52.68
C HIS A 773 35.21 10.18 53.61
N ARG A 774 35.96 9.17 53.17
CA ARG A 774 36.39 8.05 54.01
C ARG A 774 37.84 8.25 54.50
N PRO A 775 38.14 7.99 55.79
CA PRO A 775 39.51 7.98 56.28
C PRO A 775 40.31 6.88 55.58
N SER A 776 41.54 7.23 55.17
CA SER A 776 42.44 6.43 54.35
C SER A 776 42.60 4.99 54.88
N ALA A 777 41.97 4.03 54.20
CA ALA A 777 42.36 2.63 54.30
C ALA A 777 43.60 2.41 53.40
N PRO A 778 44.55 1.54 53.78
CA PRO A 778 45.71 1.24 52.94
C PRO A 778 45.24 0.72 51.58
N ALA A 779 45.88 1.21 50.51
CA ALA A 779 45.59 0.81 49.14
C ALA A 779 45.53 -0.72 49.05
N SER A 780 44.36 -1.29 48.73
CA SER A 780 44.30 -2.69 48.32
C SER A 780 45.15 -2.82 47.05
N ASN A 781 45.90 -3.90 46.95
CA ASN A 781 46.64 -4.28 45.73
C ASN A 781 45.66 -4.75 44.62
N ASP A 782 44.56 -4.03 44.40
CA ASP A 782 43.67 -4.28 43.28
C ASP A 782 44.34 -3.74 42.02
N VAL A 783 44.97 -4.68 41.32
CA VAL A 783 45.78 -4.47 40.12
C VAL A 783 44.96 -3.74 39.05
N GLN A 784 45.32 -2.48 38.80
CA GLN A 784 44.89 -1.75 37.61
C GLN A 784 45.47 -2.43 36.35
N LEU A 785 44.55 -2.96 35.53
CA LEU A 785 44.60 -3.35 34.11
C LEU A 785 45.85 -3.99 33.45
N SER A 786 45.53 -5.01 32.64
CA SER A 786 46.11 -5.43 31.34
C SER A 786 47.64 -5.39 31.15
N CYS A 787 48.32 -4.24 31.22
CA CYS A 787 49.76 -4.15 30.97
C CYS A 787 50.64 -4.94 31.97
N ARG A 788 50.16 -5.21 33.20
CA ARG A 788 50.92 -6.00 34.20
C ARG A 788 50.41 -7.43 34.41
N VAL A 789 49.30 -7.83 33.78
CA VAL A 789 48.74 -9.18 33.96
C VAL A 789 49.50 -10.22 33.11
N ALA A 790 50.03 -9.80 31.95
CA ALA A 790 50.88 -10.66 31.12
C ALA A 790 52.14 -11.17 31.85
N SER A 791 52.69 -10.41 32.81
CA SER A 791 53.89 -10.82 33.55
C SER A 791 53.62 -11.72 34.77
N ARG A 792 52.37 -11.88 35.22
CA ARG A 792 52.03 -12.74 36.38
C ARG A 792 51.46 -14.10 36.02
N TRP A 793 50.98 -14.29 34.78
CA TRP A 793 50.51 -15.59 34.30
C TRP A 793 51.63 -16.51 33.78
N LEU A 794 52.86 -16.00 33.64
CA LEU A 794 53.99 -16.73 33.04
C LEU A 794 55.16 -17.07 33.98
N VAL A 795 55.06 -16.80 35.29
CA VAL A 795 56.18 -17.08 36.22
C VAL A 795 55.78 -18.11 37.29
N PRO A 796 56.38 -19.30 37.31
CA PRO A 796 56.20 -20.27 38.39
C PRO A 796 56.73 -19.71 39.71
N ARG A 797 56.05 -20.03 40.82
CA ARG A 797 56.49 -19.74 42.20
C ARG A 797 57.75 -20.53 42.58
N ARG A 798 58.91 -20.24 42.01
CA ARG A 798 60.23 -20.70 42.49
C ARG A 798 61.34 -19.72 42.10
N ALA A 799 61.22 -18.47 42.55
CA ALA A 799 62.35 -17.55 42.62
C ALA A 799 62.00 -16.40 43.58
N ARG A 800 61.94 -16.70 44.87
CA ARG A 800 61.98 -15.70 45.95
C ARG A 800 62.74 -16.28 47.13
N HIS A 801 64.01 -16.56 46.90
CA HIS A 801 65.07 -16.56 47.91
C HIS A 801 66.39 -16.50 47.15
N LEU A 802 66.78 -15.27 46.78
CA LEU A 802 68.11 -14.71 46.78
C LEU A 802 67.96 -13.21 46.53
#